data_AF-A0A7K1FUQ1-F1
#
_entry.id   AF-A0A7K1FUQ1-F1
#
_cell.length_a   1.000
_cell.length_b   1.000
_cell.length_c   1.000
_cell.angle_alpha   90.00
_cell.angle_beta   90.00
_cell.angle_gamma   90.00
#
_symmetry.space_group_name_H-M   'P 1'
#
loop_
_entity.id
_entity.type
_entity.pdbx_description
1 polymer ?
#
loop_
_entity_poly.entity_id
_entity_poly.type
_entity_poly.pdbx_seq_one_letter_code
_entity_poly.pdbx_strand_id
1 'polypeptide(L)'
;MPTAVVVVLVVVVLALLVAVLFLVRRKPSATPIDESVLRRLLAETVSQGATASGGSTTAGTDRAGQHARHAVDDTPAGTGPAESAVGTTAPGSDHATAELRAQATEAAAEIRKAAADAAAELRERARADADRQRTDARADADRILGAARAEATELRTHVHAERERMAKEAADALSGERDELARGQRRMRDAVEALHTDQEALAAERRRHGQERDELDRLRAALAAREEEIRAGRTELEQRRTELQEQRDTLAGERTALDADVRRQEQELVRVSGLTVESARTELLAAQEEKVRHDAAVMIRRIESEAESTAKSRARAIVTEAIQRVASDQTSQTVVSVVHLPADEVKGRIIGREGRNIRAFETVTGVNVIIDDTPEAVLLSCFDPVRREIGRVTLQMLIDDGRIHPHRIEEAFERAGDEVDALCRRAAEDALIDVGITDLHPELVKLVGRLKYRTSYGQNVLGHLVETSHIARVMAAELGMDPKVVARGAFLHDIGKALTHEAQGSHAMVGADLARRFGESEEVAHCIEAHHDEVAPSTVEAVLTQAADSCSGGRPGARRESLESYVQRLERIEAIASAKKGVEKVFAMQAGRELRVMVKPETVDDLEAHVLAREVAKQIEEELTYPGQVRVTVIRESRATEIAR
;
A
#
# COMPACT_ATOMS: atom_id res chain seq x y z
N MET A 1 -36.44 19.21 2.87
CA MET A 1 -35.69 20.39 2.38
C MET A 1 -35.67 20.35 0.86
N PRO A 2 -36.06 21.42 0.14
CA PRO A 2 -36.20 21.36 -1.33
C PRO A 2 -34.87 21.59 -2.07
N THR A 3 -34.64 20.82 -3.13
CA THR A 3 -33.46 20.87 -4.01
C THR A 3 -33.21 22.24 -4.67
N ALA A 4 -34.26 23.07 -4.80
CA ALA A 4 -34.18 24.41 -5.36
C ALA A 4 -33.10 25.30 -4.71
N VAL A 5 -32.88 25.17 -3.38
CA VAL A 5 -31.87 25.97 -2.66
C VAL A 5 -30.45 25.65 -3.14
N VAL A 6 -30.16 24.38 -3.40
CA VAL A 6 -28.83 23.93 -3.87
C VAL A 6 -28.57 24.45 -5.29
N VAL A 7 -29.57 24.38 -6.18
CA VAL A 7 -29.45 24.87 -7.56
C VAL A 7 -29.19 26.38 -7.60
N VAL A 8 -29.92 27.17 -6.80
CA VAL A 8 -29.69 28.62 -6.69
C VAL A 8 -28.28 28.92 -6.19
N LEU A 9 -27.79 28.18 -5.18
CA LEU A 9 -26.47 28.42 -4.60
C LEU A 9 -25.33 28.09 -5.58
N VAL A 10 -25.46 27.00 -6.37
CA VAL A 10 -24.51 26.65 -7.45
C VAL A 10 -24.49 27.72 -8.54
N VAL A 11 -25.65 28.24 -8.96
CA VAL A 11 -25.73 29.30 -9.99
C VAL A 11 -25.09 30.61 -9.50
N VAL A 12 -25.28 30.98 -8.22
CA VAL A 12 -24.63 32.16 -7.63
C VAL A 12 -23.11 32.00 -7.56
N VAL A 13 -22.60 30.81 -7.21
CA VAL A 13 -21.17 30.52 -7.19
C VAL A 13 -20.55 30.57 -8.60
N LEU A 14 -21.22 30.01 -9.62
CA LEU A 14 -20.76 30.15 -11.01
C LEU A 14 -20.75 31.61 -11.48
N ALA A 15 -21.79 32.39 -11.15
CA ALA A 15 -21.85 33.81 -11.52
C ALA A 15 -20.69 34.62 -10.89
N LEU A 16 -20.34 34.34 -9.64
CA LEU A 16 -19.18 34.94 -8.96
C LEU A 16 -17.85 34.53 -9.61
N LEU A 17 -17.67 33.25 -9.96
CA LEU A 17 -16.47 32.77 -10.66
C LEU A 17 -16.29 33.45 -12.03
N VAL A 18 -17.37 33.59 -12.81
CA VAL A 18 -17.34 34.30 -14.10
C VAL A 18 -17.04 35.80 -13.90
N ALA A 19 -17.58 36.44 -12.87
CA ALA A 19 -17.28 37.84 -12.55
C ALA A 19 -15.80 38.04 -12.19
N VAL A 20 -15.21 37.14 -11.38
CA VAL A 20 -13.78 37.17 -11.04
C VAL A 20 -12.90 36.98 -12.28
N LEU A 21 -13.23 36.01 -13.15
CA LEU A 21 -12.54 35.80 -14.44
C LEU A 21 -12.61 37.03 -15.35
N PHE A 22 -13.71 37.79 -15.32
CA PHE A 22 -13.87 39.01 -16.10
C PHE A 22 -13.10 40.20 -15.52
N LEU A 23 -13.00 40.30 -14.19
CA LEU A 23 -12.20 41.32 -13.50
C LEU A 23 -10.69 41.11 -13.71
N VAL A 24 -10.21 39.86 -13.64
CA VAL A 24 -8.79 39.52 -13.89
C VAL A 24 -8.36 39.87 -15.34
N ARG A 25 -9.31 39.90 -16.28
CA ARG A 25 -9.05 40.24 -17.70
C ARG A 25 -8.99 41.73 -18.04
N ARG A 26 -9.00 42.65 -17.06
CA ARG A 26 -8.92 44.12 -17.31
C ARG A 26 -7.91 44.87 -16.42
N LYS A 27 -6.65 44.91 -16.85
CA LYS A 27 -5.76 46.10 -16.75
C LYS A 27 -4.71 46.09 -17.89
N PRO A 28 -4.12 47.25 -18.25
CA PRO A 28 -3.57 47.47 -19.60
C PRO A 28 -2.08 47.14 -19.78
N SER A 29 -1.67 47.12 -21.05
CA SER A 29 -0.32 46.89 -21.57
C SER A 29 0.71 47.97 -21.23
N ALA A 30 1.96 47.56 -21.03
CA ALA A 30 3.15 48.39 -21.25
C ALA A 30 3.79 48.08 -22.63
N THR A 31 4.70 48.93 -23.11
CA THR A 31 5.23 48.92 -24.48
C THR A 31 6.24 47.79 -24.77
N PRO A 32 6.32 47.30 -26.02
CA PRO A 32 7.36 46.35 -26.45
C PRO A 32 8.75 47.03 -26.55
N ILE A 33 9.80 46.22 -26.43
CA ILE A 33 11.20 46.63 -26.59
C ILE A 33 11.63 46.41 -28.05
N ASP A 34 12.52 47.28 -28.55
CA ASP A 34 13.00 47.28 -29.93
C ASP A 34 13.84 46.03 -30.29
N GLU A 35 13.40 45.29 -31.30
CA GLU A 35 14.01 44.03 -31.76
C GLU A 35 15.44 44.22 -32.32
N SER A 36 15.79 45.42 -32.77
CA SER A 36 17.10 45.73 -33.35
C SER A 36 18.26 45.63 -32.35
N VAL A 37 18.00 45.83 -31.06
CA VAL A 37 19.00 45.69 -29.99
C VAL A 37 19.29 44.21 -29.73
N LEU A 38 18.25 43.37 -29.68
CA LEU A 38 18.37 41.94 -29.34
C LEU A 38 19.16 41.17 -30.42
N ARG A 39 18.93 41.50 -31.70
CA ARG A 39 19.64 40.89 -32.84
C ARG A 39 21.14 41.21 -32.87
N ARG A 40 21.61 42.31 -32.24
CA ARG A 40 23.04 42.64 -32.16
C ARG A 40 23.79 41.77 -31.15
N LEU A 41 23.20 41.52 -29.98
CA LEU A 41 23.85 40.76 -28.91
C LEU A 41 23.91 39.24 -29.20
N LEU A 42 22.94 38.71 -29.95
CA LEU A 42 22.90 37.29 -30.33
C LEU A 42 23.87 36.91 -31.47
N ALA A 43 24.54 37.88 -32.11
CA ALA A 43 25.44 37.63 -33.24
C ALA A 43 26.88 37.26 -32.84
N GLU A 44 27.33 37.63 -31.63
CA GLU A 44 28.73 37.48 -31.21
C GLU A 44 29.01 36.27 -30.30
N THR A 45 28.00 35.47 -29.95
CA THR A 45 28.10 34.43 -28.90
C THR A 45 27.80 32.99 -29.37
N VAL A 46 27.67 32.73 -30.68
CA VAL A 46 27.47 31.36 -31.22
C VAL A 46 28.41 31.06 -32.39
N SER A 47 29.73 30.91 -32.11
CA SER A 47 30.62 30.06 -32.92
C SER A 47 31.98 29.79 -32.22
N GLN A 48 32.00 28.85 -31.27
CA GLN A 48 33.19 28.03 -31.01
C GLN A 48 32.89 26.82 -30.10
N GLY A 49 33.41 25.66 -30.48
CA GLY A 49 33.27 24.39 -29.75
C GLY A 49 32.06 23.53 -30.20
N ALA A 50 32.23 22.27 -30.61
CA ALA A 50 33.47 21.55 -30.91
C ALA A 50 33.20 20.31 -31.78
N THR A 51 34.16 19.94 -32.63
CA THR A 51 34.40 18.54 -33.07
C THR A 51 35.89 18.36 -33.37
N ALA A 52 36.40 17.12 -33.27
CA ALA A 52 37.79 16.78 -33.57
C ALA A 52 37.90 15.40 -34.22
N SER A 53 38.44 15.33 -35.44
CA SER A 53 39.05 14.12 -36.03
C SER A 53 39.75 14.46 -37.35
N GLY A 54 40.93 13.88 -37.59
CA GLY A 54 41.88 14.28 -38.64
C GLY A 54 41.47 14.12 -40.12
N GLY A 55 42.39 14.49 -41.02
CA GLY A 55 42.17 14.32 -42.48
C GLY A 55 42.96 15.28 -43.39
N SER A 56 44.28 15.05 -43.51
CA SER A 56 45.11 15.17 -44.72
C SER A 56 44.76 16.12 -45.91
N THR A 57 45.83 16.76 -46.43
CA THR A 57 46.19 17.05 -47.85
C THR A 57 45.72 18.30 -48.64
N THR A 58 46.74 18.88 -49.32
CA THR A 58 46.79 19.56 -50.64
C THR A 58 46.32 21.01 -50.87
N ALA A 59 47.25 21.82 -51.44
CA ALA A 59 47.14 23.09 -52.21
C ALA A 59 46.41 24.28 -51.52
N GLY A 60 46.82 25.56 -51.63
CA GLY A 60 47.61 26.29 -52.63
C GLY A 60 46.75 27.50 -53.10
N THR A 61 47.23 28.72 -53.38
CA THR A 61 48.58 29.32 -53.53
C THR A 61 48.51 30.85 -53.35
N ASP A 62 49.64 31.51 -53.07
CA ASP A 62 49.95 32.95 -53.32
C ASP A 62 49.16 34.05 -52.56
N ARG A 63 49.63 35.30 -52.34
CA ARG A 63 50.96 35.99 -52.36
C ARG A 63 50.79 37.39 -51.72
N ALA A 64 51.80 38.17 -51.27
CA ALA A 64 53.05 37.90 -50.53
C ALA A 64 53.78 39.23 -50.18
N GLY A 65 54.31 39.38 -48.95
CA GLY A 65 55.31 40.41 -48.58
C GLY A 65 54.76 41.70 -47.90
N GLN A 66 55.55 42.51 -47.18
CA GLN A 66 57.00 42.52 -46.83
C GLN A 66 57.14 43.02 -45.36
N HIS A 67 57.99 42.46 -44.48
CA HIS A 67 59.45 42.68 -44.25
C HIS A 67 59.83 44.15 -43.87
N ALA A 68 60.76 44.44 -42.94
CA ALA A 68 61.77 43.62 -42.21
C ALA A 68 62.08 44.13 -40.76
N ARG A 69 63.14 43.59 -40.12
CA ARG A 69 63.70 43.97 -38.79
C ARG A 69 65.22 44.30 -38.90
N HIS A 70 65.77 45.00 -37.90
CA HIS A 70 67.15 45.02 -37.32
C HIS A 70 67.53 46.45 -36.89
N ALA A 71 68.27 46.82 -35.82
CA ALA A 71 69.04 46.16 -34.71
C ALA A 71 70.59 46.26 -34.79
N VAL A 72 71.22 46.48 -33.62
CA VAL A 72 72.67 46.42 -33.23
C VAL A 72 73.49 47.74 -33.30
N ASP A 73 74.49 47.80 -32.39
CA ASP A 73 75.43 48.85 -31.95
C ASP A 73 76.54 49.23 -32.98
N ASP A 74 77.60 50.04 -32.76
CA ASP A 74 78.27 50.59 -31.56
C ASP A 74 79.14 51.87 -31.87
N THR A 75 79.76 52.47 -30.83
CA THR A 75 80.82 53.52 -30.61
C THR A 75 81.92 53.80 -31.70
N PRO A 76 82.98 54.68 -31.54
CA PRO A 76 83.49 55.49 -30.40
C PRO A 76 83.84 56.99 -30.75
N ALA A 77 84.86 57.61 -30.10
CA ALA A 77 85.22 59.05 -30.18
C ALA A 77 86.74 59.33 -30.37
N GLY A 78 87.15 60.57 -30.75
CA GLY A 78 88.58 61.00 -30.68
C GLY A 78 89.06 62.27 -31.44
N THR A 79 89.32 63.36 -30.70
CA THR A 79 90.32 64.46 -30.82
C THR A 79 91.32 64.63 -32.01
N GLY A 80 91.66 65.88 -32.40
CA GLY A 80 92.88 66.25 -33.17
C GLY A 80 93.24 67.78 -33.26
N PRO A 81 94.51 68.24 -33.49
CA PRO A 81 94.97 69.61 -33.11
C PRO A 81 95.99 70.42 -34.00
N ALA A 82 96.13 71.75 -33.71
CA ALA A 82 97.35 72.63 -33.65
C ALA A 82 98.21 73.10 -34.88
N GLU A 83 98.99 74.19 -34.61
CA GLU A 83 100.22 74.75 -35.28
C GLU A 83 100.18 75.79 -36.46
N SER A 84 101.36 76.38 -36.80
CA SER A 84 101.61 77.78 -37.30
C SER A 84 102.94 77.93 -38.14
N ALA A 85 103.53 79.07 -38.59
CA ALA A 85 103.33 80.54 -38.47
C ALA A 85 103.50 81.31 -39.83
N VAL A 86 104.41 82.25 -40.23
CA VAL A 86 105.68 82.93 -39.76
C VAL A 86 105.89 84.28 -40.57
N GLY A 87 106.59 85.32 -40.04
CA GLY A 87 107.20 86.47 -40.80
C GLY A 87 106.50 87.85 -40.70
N THR A 88 107.13 89.05 -40.78
CA THR A 88 108.47 89.48 -41.30
C THR A 88 108.99 90.84 -40.70
N THR A 89 110.30 90.93 -40.35
CA THR A 89 111.23 92.10 -40.11
C THR A 89 110.88 93.37 -39.29
N ALA A 90 111.54 93.54 -38.12
CA ALA A 90 112.59 94.55 -37.73
C ALA A 90 112.42 96.10 -37.91
N PRO A 91 113.22 97.00 -37.27
CA PRO A 91 114.37 96.81 -36.32
C PRO A 91 114.41 97.69 -35.02
N GLY A 92 115.25 97.30 -34.04
CA GLY A 92 115.78 98.15 -32.94
C GLY A 92 114.94 98.28 -31.64
N SER A 93 115.50 98.38 -30.41
CA SER A 93 116.90 98.25 -29.95
C SER A 93 117.01 97.81 -28.46
N ASP A 94 118.25 97.55 -28.00
CA ASP A 94 118.77 97.67 -26.61
C ASP A 94 118.23 96.83 -25.43
N HIS A 95 118.67 95.56 -25.42
CA HIS A 95 119.40 94.88 -24.32
C HIS A 95 118.90 94.78 -22.85
N ALA A 96 117.82 95.45 -22.41
CA ALA A 96 117.44 95.51 -20.99
C ALA A 96 116.41 94.46 -20.50
N THR A 97 116.11 93.40 -21.27
CA THR A 97 114.84 92.63 -21.11
C THR A 97 115.00 91.11 -20.86
N ALA A 98 116.14 90.68 -20.29
CA ALA A 98 116.40 89.26 -19.98
C ALA A 98 115.85 88.80 -18.61
N GLU A 99 116.28 89.40 -17.50
CA GLU A 99 115.95 88.90 -16.14
C GLU A 99 114.46 89.05 -15.79
N LEU A 100 113.84 90.16 -16.17
CA LEU A 100 112.40 90.41 -15.94
C LEU A 100 111.50 89.36 -16.63
N ARG A 101 111.97 88.73 -17.72
CA ARG A 101 111.23 87.63 -18.37
C ARG A 101 111.27 86.35 -17.52
N ALA A 102 112.40 86.02 -16.90
CA ALA A 102 112.54 84.82 -16.08
C ALA A 102 111.60 84.85 -14.86
N GLN A 103 111.63 85.94 -14.09
CA GLN A 103 110.76 86.13 -12.92
C GLN A 103 109.27 86.15 -13.32
N ALA A 104 108.92 86.77 -14.45
CA ALA A 104 107.56 86.73 -14.97
C ALA A 104 107.11 85.31 -15.38
N THR A 105 107.99 84.49 -15.96
CA THR A 105 107.64 83.10 -16.30
C THR A 105 107.45 82.20 -15.08
N GLU A 106 108.20 82.43 -13.99
CA GLU A 106 108.10 81.69 -12.74
C GLU A 106 106.82 82.03 -11.97
N ALA A 107 106.53 83.32 -11.77
CA ALA A 107 105.26 83.76 -11.18
C ALA A 107 104.05 83.29 -12.02
N ALA A 108 104.14 83.32 -13.35
CA ALA A 108 103.12 82.77 -14.22
C ALA A 108 103.01 81.24 -14.13
N ALA A 109 104.07 80.51 -13.77
CA ALA A 109 104.01 79.06 -13.53
C ALA A 109 103.27 78.74 -12.22
N GLU A 110 103.57 79.45 -11.13
CA GLU A 110 102.85 79.30 -9.85
C GLU A 110 101.36 79.64 -9.99
N ILE A 111 101.03 80.77 -10.64
CA ILE A 111 99.62 81.16 -10.87
C ILE A 111 98.89 80.12 -11.73
N ARG A 112 99.55 79.55 -12.76
CA ARG A 112 98.96 78.45 -13.56
C ARG A 112 98.78 77.17 -12.75
N LYS A 113 99.70 76.84 -11.84
CA LYS A 113 99.57 75.70 -10.93
C LYS A 113 98.42 75.90 -9.96
N ALA A 114 98.38 77.01 -9.23
CA ALA A 114 97.29 77.33 -8.30
C ALA A 114 95.92 77.38 -9.00
N ALA A 115 95.84 77.92 -10.22
CA ALA A 115 94.63 77.89 -11.03
C ALA A 115 94.25 76.48 -11.52
N ALA A 116 95.22 75.62 -11.83
CA ALA A 116 94.98 74.22 -12.19
C ALA A 116 94.50 73.39 -10.99
N ASP A 117 95.11 73.57 -9.82
CA ASP A 117 94.75 72.90 -8.56
C ASP A 117 93.34 73.35 -8.10
N ALA A 118 93.06 74.65 -8.09
CA ALA A 118 91.72 75.18 -7.82
C ALA A 118 90.67 74.71 -8.85
N ALA A 119 91.03 74.61 -10.13
CA ALA A 119 90.16 74.05 -11.16
C ALA A 119 90.03 72.52 -11.10
N ALA A 120 90.93 71.81 -10.41
CA ALA A 120 90.77 70.39 -10.10
C ALA A 120 89.78 70.22 -8.94
N GLU A 121 89.97 70.98 -7.86
CA GLU A 121 89.07 70.96 -6.69
C GLU A 121 87.64 71.40 -7.06
N LEU A 122 87.48 72.44 -7.89
CA LEU A 122 86.16 72.86 -8.37
C LEU A 122 85.47 71.78 -9.22
N ARG A 123 86.24 71.03 -10.04
CA ARG A 123 85.72 69.89 -10.82
C ARG A 123 85.38 68.69 -9.93
N GLU A 124 86.12 68.46 -8.86
CA GLU A 124 85.83 67.40 -7.90
C GLU A 124 84.56 67.70 -7.10
N ARG A 125 84.43 68.92 -6.57
CA ARG A 125 83.20 69.39 -5.91
C ARG A 125 82.00 69.33 -6.86
N ALA A 126 82.13 69.82 -8.10
CA ALA A 126 81.07 69.74 -9.11
C ALA A 126 80.70 68.30 -9.50
N ARG A 127 81.65 67.35 -9.49
CA ARG A 127 81.35 65.92 -9.67
C ARG A 127 80.59 65.36 -8.46
N ALA A 128 81.06 65.62 -7.25
CA ALA A 128 80.42 65.16 -6.01
C ALA A 128 78.99 65.68 -5.87
N ASP A 129 78.73 66.94 -6.21
CA ASP A 129 77.38 67.52 -6.18
C ASP A 129 76.50 67.02 -7.34
N ALA A 130 77.06 66.78 -8.53
CA ALA A 130 76.33 66.13 -9.62
C ALA A 130 75.97 64.67 -9.30
N ASP A 131 76.86 63.93 -8.62
CA ASP A 131 76.59 62.56 -8.20
C ASP A 131 75.62 62.48 -7.01
N ARG A 132 75.63 63.45 -6.09
CA ARG A 132 74.56 63.65 -5.09
C ARG A 132 73.20 63.91 -5.77
N GLN A 133 73.13 64.87 -6.70
CA GLN A 133 71.90 65.13 -7.45
C GLN A 133 71.40 63.89 -8.21
N ARG A 134 72.31 63.04 -8.71
CA ARG A 134 71.97 61.75 -9.32
C ARG A 134 71.47 60.71 -8.30
N THR A 135 72.05 60.62 -7.10
CA THR A 135 71.53 59.71 -6.06
C THR A 135 70.18 60.15 -5.54
N ASP A 136 69.99 61.45 -5.34
CA ASP A 136 68.76 62.02 -4.78
C ASP A 136 67.62 61.90 -5.81
N ALA A 137 67.86 62.26 -7.07
CA ALA A 137 66.89 62.08 -8.16
C ALA A 137 66.54 60.60 -8.41
N ARG A 138 67.48 59.66 -8.19
CA ARG A 138 67.18 58.22 -8.20
C ARG A 138 66.31 57.83 -7.00
N ALA A 139 66.63 58.29 -5.80
CA ALA A 139 65.86 57.99 -4.59
C ALA A 139 64.46 58.62 -4.57
N ASP A 140 64.25 59.75 -5.25
CA ASP A 140 62.92 60.31 -5.54
C ASP A 140 62.19 59.49 -6.62
N ALA A 141 62.86 59.15 -7.72
CA ALA A 141 62.27 58.33 -8.79
C ALA A 141 61.84 56.94 -8.29
N ASP A 142 62.67 56.26 -7.48
CA ASP A 142 62.36 54.97 -6.87
C ASP A 142 61.21 55.07 -5.86
N ARG A 143 61.09 56.19 -5.12
CA ARG A 143 59.92 56.46 -4.26
C ARG A 143 58.64 56.66 -5.07
N ILE A 144 58.69 57.44 -6.15
CA ILE A 144 57.53 57.68 -7.05
C ILE A 144 57.12 56.37 -7.74
N LEU A 145 58.07 55.60 -8.25
CA LEU A 145 57.80 54.28 -8.84
C LEU A 145 57.30 53.27 -7.79
N GLY A 146 57.79 53.34 -6.56
CA GLY A 146 57.30 52.54 -5.44
C GLY A 146 55.84 52.84 -5.10
N ALA A 147 55.49 54.12 -4.95
CA ALA A 147 54.12 54.58 -4.69
C ALA A 147 53.17 54.19 -5.83
N ALA A 148 53.52 54.49 -7.08
CA ALA A 148 52.71 54.14 -8.25
C ALA A 148 52.54 52.61 -8.42
N ARG A 149 53.53 51.80 -8.03
CA ARG A 149 53.41 50.33 -8.00
C ARG A 149 52.50 49.84 -6.87
N ALA A 150 52.51 50.50 -5.71
CA ALA A 150 51.62 50.17 -4.60
C ALA A 150 50.16 50.48 -4.99
N GLU A 151 49.88 51.70 -5.45
CA GLU A 151 48.56 52.14 -5.93
C GLU A 151 48.03 51.25 -7.07
N ALA A 152 48.87 50.94 -8.07
CA ALA A 152 48.50 50.03 -9.15
C ALA A 152 48.28 48.57 -8.69
N THR A 153 48.88 48.16 -7.56
CA THR A 153 48.62 46.85 -6.95
C THR A 153 47.32 46.85 -6.17
N GLU A 154 47.08 47.88 -5.35
CA GLU A 154 45.84 48.06 -4.59
C GLU A 154 44.61 48.12 -5.53
N LEU A 155 44.68 48.97 -6.57
CA LEU A 155 43.63 49.06 -7.60
C LEU A 155 43.40 47.72 -8.31
N ARG A 156 44.45 46.95 -8.60
CA ARG A 156 44.32 45.59 -9.16
C ARG A 156 43.64 44.63 -8.18
N THR A 157 43.98 44.65 -6.90
CA THR A 157 43.33 43.80 -5.90
C THR A 157 41.86 44.17 -5.69
N HIS A 158 41.53 45.47 -5.69
CA HIS A 158 40.14 45.94 -5.60
C HIS A 158 39.31 45.52 -6.83
N VAL A 159 39.85 45.71 -8.04
CA VAL A 159 39.21 45.24 -9.28
C VAL A 159 39.10 43.71 -9.33
N HIS A 160 40.04 42.96 -8.77
CA HIS A 160 39.92 41.50 -8.68
C HIS A 160 38.80 41.09 -7.74
N ALA A 161 38.75 41.66 -6.53
CA ALA A 161 37.72 41.38 -5.53
C ALA A 161 36.31 41.74 -6.00
N GLU A 162 36.11 42.90 -6.64
CA GLU A 162 34.81 43.26 -7.24
C GLU A 162 34.44 42.31 -8.39
N ARG A 163 35.40 41.87 -9.22
CA ARG A 163 35.11 40.88 -10.28
C ARG A 163 34.77 39.51 -9.74
N GLU A 164 35.42 39.03 -8.69
CA GLU A 164 35.08 37.78 -8.00
C GLU A 164 33.71 37.88 -7.33
N ARG A 165 33.41 39.01 -6.69
CA ARG A 165 32.11 39.30 -6.09
C ARG A 165 31.00 39.31 -7.14
N MET A 166 31.15 40.06 -8.24
CA MET A 166 30.17 40.10 -9.34
C MET A 166 30.02 38.73 -10.01
N ALA A 167 31.11 37.98 -10.21
CA ALA A 167 31.04 36.63 -10.76
C ALA A 167 30.27 35.67 -9.84
N LYS A 168 30.43 35.80 -8.52
CA LYS A 168 29.66 35.04 -7.54
C LYS A 168 28.19 35.46 -7.50
N GLU A 169 27.89 36.75 -7.42
CA GLU A 169 26.51 37.27 -7.43
C GLU A 169 25.76 36.81 -8.71
N ALA A 170 26.43 36.80 -9.86
CA ALA A 170 25.89 36.27 -11.11
C ALA A 170 25.71 34.74 -11.11
N ALA A 171 26.67 33.98 -10.54
CA ALA A 171 26.57 32.53 -10.45
C ALA A 171 25.45 32.07 -9.50
N ASP A 172 25.31 32.73 -8.34
CA ASP A 172 24.26 32.46 -7.36
C ASP A 172 22.88 32.78 -7.97
N ALA A 173 22.74 33.90 -8.71
CA ALA A 173 21.52 34.26 -9.44
C ALA A 173 21.15 33.24 -10.53
N LEU A 174 22.10 32.85 -11.40
CA LEU A 174 21.90 31.84 -12.44
C LEU A 174 21.56 30.46 -11.87
N SER A 175 22.11 30.11 -10.69
CA SER A 175 21.72 28.88 -9.98
C SER A 175 20.28 28.97 -9.48
N GLY A 176 19.86 30.13 -8.94
CA GLY A 176 18.48 30.38 -8.52
C GLY A 176 17.47 30.23 -9.65
N GLU A 177 17.70 30.90 -10.78
CA GLU A 177 16.85 30.78 -11.97
C GLU A 177 16.80 29.34 -12.51
N ARG A 178 17.95 28.65 -12.58
CA ARG A 178 18.03 27.26 -13.03
C ARG A 178 17.24 26.31 -12.13
N ASP A 179 17.30 26.52 -10.82
CA ASP A 179 16.53 25.74 -9.85
C ASP A 179 15.03 26.03 -9.91
N GLU A 180 14.63 27.29 -10.14
CA GLU A 180 13.21 27.63 -10.37
C GLU A 180 12.67 27.04 -11.67
N LEU A 181 13.45 27.09 -12.76
CA LEU A 181 13.13 26.45 -14.02
C LEU A 181 13.00 24.92 -13.82
N ALA A 182 13.93 24.30 -13.10
CA ALA A 182 13.87 22.86 -12.79
C ALA A 182 12.67 22.49 -11.89
N ARG A 183 12.32 23.33 -10.91
CA ARG A 183 11.10 23.20 -10.10
C ARG A 183 9.84 23.34 -10.96
N GLY A 184 9.83 24.27 -11.91
CA GLY A 184 8.74 24.44 -12.88
C GLY A 184 8.58 23.25 -13.83
N GLN A 185 9.68 22.76 -14.38
CA GLN A 185 9.71 21.59 -15.28
C GLN A 185 9.37 20.26 -14.59
N ARG A 186 9.58 20.14 -13.27
CA ARG A 186 9.05 19.03 -12.48
C ARG A 186 7.53 19.16 -12.37
N ARG A 187 7.03 20.24 -11.76
CA ARG A 187 5.57 20.48 -11.62
C ARG A 187 4.78 20.34 -12.93
N MET A 188 5.35 20.72 -14.06
CA MET A 188 4.74 20.53 -15.38
C MET A 188 4.69 19.06 -15.82
N ARG A 189 5.74 18.27 -15.56
CA ARG A 189 5.73 16.81 -15.79
C ARG A 189 4.76 16.12 -14.84
N ASP A 190 4.86 16.41 -13.55
CA ASP A 190 3.97 15.87 -12.50
C ASP A 190 2.48 16.11 -12.84
N ALA A 191 2.15 17.31 -13.35
CA ALA A 191 0.80 17.66 -13.80
C ALA A 191 0.38 16.98 -15.12
N VAL A 192 1.30 16.75 -16.07
CA VAL A 192 1.02 16.01 -17.31
C VAL A 192 0.82 14.52 -17.03
N GLU A 193 1.60 13.94 -16.12
CA GLU A 193 1.46 12.55 -15.67
C GLU A 193 0.15 12.34 -14.92
N ALA A 194 -0.20 13.25 -14.00
CA ALA A 194 -1.51 13.27 -13.34
C ALA A 194 -2.67 13.35 -14.35
N LEU A 195 -2.59 14.24 -15.35
CA LEU A 195 -3.59 14.35 -16.42
C LEU A 195 -3.67 13.10 -17.30
N HIS A 196 -2.56 12.38 -17.51
CA HIS A 196 -2.56 11.12 -18.26
C HIS A 196 -3.27 10.02 -17.47
N THR A 197 -2.94 9.86 -16.18
CA THR A 197 -3.60 8.88 -15.31
C THR A 197 -5.09 9.17 -15.10
N ASP A 198 -5.50 10.44 -15.03
CA ASP A 198 -6.91 10.85 -14.94
C ASP A 198 -7.66 10.55 -16.25
N GLN A 199 -7.03 10.77 -17.42
CA GLN A 199 -7.59 10.37 -18.71
C GLN A 199 -7.70 8.84 -18.86
N GLU A 200 -6.74 8.07 -18.37
CA GLU A 200 -6.79 6.61 -18.38
C GLU A 200 -7.88 6.06 -17.45
N ALA A 201 -8.04 6.66 -16.27
CA ALA A 201 -9.12 6.35 -15.34
C ALA A 201 -10.50 6.65 -15.96
N LEU A 202 -10.70 7.85 -16.51
CA LEU A 202 -11.93 8.24 -17.22
C LEU A 202 -12.19 7.35 -18.45
N ALA A 203 -11.15 6.88 -19.14
CA ALA A 203 -11.29 5.92 -20.25
C ALA A 203 -11.64 4.50 -19.76
N ALA A 204 -11.16 4.08 -18.58
CA ALA A 204 -11.55 2.81 -17.96
C ALA A 204 -13.01 2.86 -17.48
N GLU A 205 -13.40 3.93 -16.78
CA GLU A 205 -14.78 4.17 -16.32
C GLU A 205 -15.77 4.19 -17.51
N ARG A 206 -15.45 4.91 -18.59
CA ARG A 206 -16.26 4.92 -19.82
C ARG A 206 -16.39 3.54 -20.48
N ARG A 207 -15.34 2.70 -20.44
CA ARG A 207 -15.39 1.32 -20.96
C ARG A 207 -16.29 0.45 -20.08
N ARG A 208 -16.16 0.56 -18.75
CA ARG A 208 -17.01 -0.13 -17.77
C ARG A 208 -18.49 0.24 -17.94
N HIS A 209 -18.83 1.53 -17.99
CA HIS A 209 -20.20 2.00 -18.25
C HIS A 209 -20.72 1.63 -19.65
N GLY A 210 -19.83 1.38 -20.62
CA GLY A 210 -20.20 0.77 -21.91
C GLY A 210 -20.64 -0.68 -21.74
N GLN A 211 -19.84 -1.49 -21.03
CA GLN A 211 -20.13 -2.90 -20.75
C GLN A 211 -21.41 -3.07 -19.92
N GLU A 212 -21.58 -2.27 -18.86
CA GLU A 212 -22.79 -2.24 -18.02
C GLU A 212 -24.05 -1.87 -18.82
N ARG A 213 -23.92 -1.02 -19.87
CA ARG A 213 -25.01 -0.69 -20.79
C ARG A 213 -25.31 -1.82 -21.77
N ASP A 214 -24.29 -2.41 -22.40
CA ASP A 214 -24.44 -3.53 -23.31
C ASP A 214 -25.09 -4.74 -22.61
N GLU A 215 -24.77 -4.96 -21.34
CA GLU A 215 -25.42 -5.98 -20.49
C GLU A 215 -26.87 -5.62 -20.15
N LEU A 216 -27.15 -4.38 -19.75
CA LEU A 216 -28.52 -3.89 -19.52
C LEU A 216 -29.41 -4.03 -20.76
N ASP A 217 -28.89 -3.74 -21.95
CA ASP A 217 -29.65 -3.83 -23.20
C ASP A 217 -29.83 -5.28 -23.68
N ARG A 218 -28.88 -6.18 -23.38
CA ARG A 218 -29.09 -7.64 -23.52
C ARG A 218 -30.18 -8.16 -22.58
N LEU A 219 -30.15 -7.74 -21.31
CA LEU A 219 -31.16 -8.12 -20.30
C LEU A 219 -32.56 -7.60 -20.70
N ARG A 220 -32.66 -6.37 -21.20
CA ARG A 220 -33.90 -5.81 -21.77
C ARG A 220 -34.40 -6.59 -22.98
N ALA A 221 -33.53 -6.99 -23.90
CA ALA A 221 -33.90 -7.79 -25.06
C ALA A 221 -34.41 -9.18 -24.65
N ALA A 222 -33.78 -9.83 -23.66
CA ALA A 222 -34.23 -11.11 -23.10
C ALA A 222 -35.59 -10.98 -22.38
N LEU A 223 -35.79 -9.90 -21.62
CA LEU A 223 -37.08 -9.58 -20.98
C LEU A 223 -38.18 -9.38 -22.02
N ALA A 224 -37.95 -8.57 -23.06
CA ALA A 224 -38.92 -8.33 -24.13
C ALA A 224 -39.29 -9.63 -24.87
N ALA A 225 -38.30 -10.49 -25.18
CA ALA A 225 -38.55 -11.80 -25.77
C ALA A 225 -39.42 -12.70 -24.86
N ARG A 226 -39.16 -12.68 -23.54
CA ARG A 226 -39.95 -13.43 -22.56
C ARG A 226 -41.36 -12.87 -22.37
N GLU A 227 -41.55 -11.55 -22.48
CA GLU A 227 -42.87 -10.92 -22.49
C GLU A 227 -43.69 -11.32 -23.71
N GLU A 228 -43.10 -11.41 -24.91
CA GLU A 228 -43.79 -11.92 -26.11
C GLU A 228 -44.14 -13.41 -25.97
N GLU A 229 -43.25 -14.23 -25.43
CA GLU A 229 -43.52 -15.66 -25.16
C GLU A 229 -44.70 -15.84 -24.19
N ILE A 230 -44.72 -15.09 -23.08
CA ILE A 230 -45.83 -15.08 -22.11
C ILE A 230 -47.13 -14.58 -22.76
N ARG A 231 -47.07 -13.58 -23.65
CA ARG A 231 -48.23 -13.02 -24.35
C ARG A 231 -48.80 -13.99 -25.39
N ALA A 232 -47.94 -14.70 -26.11
CA ALA A 232 -48.31 -15.77 -27.03
C ALA A 232 -48.97 -16.93 -26.29
N GLY A 233 -48.34 -17.47 -25.24
CA GLY A 233 -48.89 -18.53 -24.41
C GLY A 233 -50.21 -18.16 -23.72
N ARG A 234 -50.37 -16.89 -23.31
CA ARG A 234 -51.65 -16.36 -22.80
C ARG A 234 -52.74 -16.30 -23.88
N THR A 235 -52.38 -15.99 -25.12
CA THR A 235 -53.32 -15.97 -26.25
C THR A 235 -53.75 -17.39 -26.62
N GLU A 236 -52.83 -18.36 -26.66
CA GLU A 236 -53.14 -19.78 -26.84
C GLU A 236 -54.04 -20.31 -25.70
N LEU A 237 -53.81 -19.87 -24.45
CA LEU A 237 -54.65 -20.24 -23.31
C LEU A 237 -56.09 -19.74 -23.43
N GLU A 238 -56.32 -18.48 -23.83
CA GLU A 238 -57.68 -17.97 -24.02
C GLU A 238 -58.35 -18.58 -25.27
N GLN A 239 -57.59 -18.96 -26.31
CA GLN A 239 -58.09 -19.78 -27.43
C GLN A 239 -58.54 -21.17 -26.94
N ARG A 240 -57.68 -21.91 -26.23
CA ARG A 240 -58.04 -23.21 -25.63
C ARG A 240 -59.22 -23.12 -24.67
N ARG A 241 -59.30 -22.05 -23.90
CA ARG A 241 -60.45 -21.79 -23.02
C ARG A 241 -61.74 -21.59 -23.81
N THR A 242 -61.67 -20.91 -24.95
CA THR A 242 -62.83 -20.70 -25.84
C THR A 242 -63.24 -22.01 -26.50
N GLU A 243 -62.30 -22.78 -27.05
CA GLU A 243 -62.55 -24.14 -27.58
C GLU A 243 -63.18 -25.05 -26.53
N LEU A 244 -62.66 -25.06 -25.29
CA LEU A 244 -63.20 -25.85 -24.19
C LEU A 244 -64.57 -25.35 -23.72
N GLN A 245 -64.87 -24.06 -23.85
CA GLN A 245 -66.20 -23.51 -23.55
C GLN A 245 -67.21 -23.94 -24.62
N GLU A 246 -66.87 -23.82 -25.91
CA GLU A 246 -67.70 -24.30 -27.03
C GLU A 246 -67.94 -25.82 -26.94
N GLN A 247 -66.92 -26.60 -26.59
CA GLN A 247 -67.07 -28.04 -26.33
C GLN A 247 -67.98 -28.32 -25.13
N ARG A 248 -67.88 -27.55 -24.04
CA ARG A 248 -68.77 -27.69 -22.87
C ARG A 248 -70.21 -27.32 -23.19
N ASP A 249 -70.43 -26.28 -23.98
CA ASP A 249 -71.78 -25.85 -24.37
C ASP A 249 -72.38 -26.80 -25.40
N THR A 250 -71.56 -27.38 -26.29
CA THR A 250 -71.95 -28.49 -27.18
C THR A 250 -72.33 -29.72 -26.36
N LEU A 251 -71.50 -30.16 -25.42
CA LEU A 251 -71.80 -31.28 -24.51
C LEU A 251 -73.02 -31.00 -23.62
N ALA A 252 -73.29 -29.75 -23.26
CA ALA A 252 -74.52 -29.36 -22.55
C ALA A 252 -75.76 -29.44 -23.46
N GLY A 253 -75.62 -29.11 -24.75
CA GLY A 253 -76.64 -29.33 -25.78
C GLY A 253 -76.92 -30.81 -26.03
N GLU A 254 -75.89 -31.62 -26.25
CA GLU A 254 -75.99 -33.07 -26.37
C GLU A 254 -76.61 -33.70 -25.13
N ARG A 255 -76.23 -33.23 -23.93
CA ARG A 255 -76.78 -33.72 -22.66
C ARG A 255 -78.22 -33.26 -22.43
N THR A 256 -78.64 -32.08 -22.87
CA THR A 256 -80.07 -31.68 -22.80
C THR A 256 -80.92 -32.40 -23.85
N ALA A 257 -80.35 -32.77 -25.01
CA ALA A 257 -80.99 -33.69 -25.95
C ALA A 257 -81.08 -35.11 -25.36
N LEU A 258 -80.02 -35.62 -24.75
CA LEU A 258 -80.01 -36.92 -24.06
C LEU A 258 -80.99 -36.95 -22.89
N ASP A 259 -81.06 -35.89 -22.08
CA ASP A 259 -82.07 -35.72 -21.01
C ASP A 259 -83.50 -35.69 -21.58
N ALA A 260 -83.73 -35.15 -22.78
CA ALA A 260 -85.03 -35.16 -23.43
C ALA A 260 -85.39 -36.56 -23.98
N ASP A 261 -84.41 -37.28 -24.52
CA ASP A 261 -84.55 -38.66 -24.98
C ASP A 261 -84.76 -39.64 -23.80
N VAL A 262 -84.01 -39.45 -22.71
CA VAL A 262 -84.23 -40.13 -21.42
C VAL A 262 -85.62 -39.79 -20.90
N ARG A 263 -86.07 -38.53 -20.91
CA ARG A 263 -87.45 -38.18 -20.52
C ARG A 263 -88.52 -38.80 -21.43
N ARG A 264 -88.26 -39.03 -22.73
CA ARG A 264 -89.16 -39.85 -23.57
C ARG A 264 -89.18 -41.30 -23.11
N GLN A 265 -88.01 -41.88 -22.81
CA GLN A 265 -87.91 -43.25 -22.28
C GLN A 265 -88.52 -43.37 -20.87
N GLU A 266 -88.41 -42.36 -20.02
CA GLU A 266 -89.06 -42.28 -18.71
C GLU A 266 -90.58 -42.10 -18.84
N GLN A 267 -91.08 -41.35 -19.82
CA GLN A 267 -92.51 -41.26 -20.09
C GLN A 267 -93.08 -42.60 -20.59
N GLU A 268 -92.34 -43.33 -21.43
CA GLU A 268 -92.67 -44.71 -21.80
C GLU A 268 -92.54 -45.67 -20.61
N LEU A 269 -91.50 -45.57 -19.78
CA LEU A 269 -91.34 -46.38 -18.58
C LEU A 269 -92.41 -46.07 -17.54
N VAL A 270 -92.88 -44.83 -17.39
CA VAL A 270 -94.04 -44.47 -16.54
C VAL A 270 -95.33 -45.06 -17.12
N ARG A 271 -95.52 -45.01 -18.44
CA ARG A 271 -96.63 -45.67 -19.15
C ARG A 271 -96.63 -47.20 -18.95
N VAL A 272 -95.45 -47.80 -18.78
CA VAL A 272 -95.25 -49.26 -18.65
C VAL A 272 -95.14 -49.75 -17.19
N SER A 273 -94.71 -48.92 -16.24
CA SER A 273 -94.46 -49.29 -14.83
C SER A 273 -95.52 -48.81 -13.84
N GLY A 274 -96.35 -47.83 -14.20
CA GLY A 274 -97.47 -47.37 -13.35
C GLY A 274 -97.09 -46.56 -12.11
N LEU A 275 -95.82 -46.13 -11.97
CA LEU A 275 -95.38 -45.26 -10.89
C LEU A 275 -95.78 -43.79 -11.13
N THR A 276 -96.03 -43.04 -10.05
CA THR A 276 -96.41 -41.63 -10.12
C THR A 276 -95.21 -40.71 -10.33
N VAL A 277 -95.36 -39.71 -11.21
CA VAL A 277 -94.28 -38.81 -11.67
C VAL A 277 -93.60 -38.05 -10.53
N GLU A 278 -94.30 -37.72 -9.44
CA GLU A 278 -93.70 -37.06 -8.28
C GLU A 278 -92.71 -37.93 -7.51
N SER A 279 -92.93 -39.25 -7.45
CA SER A 279 -92.05 -40.17 -6.71
C SER A 279 -90.68 -40.23 -7.37
N ALA A 280 -90.63 -40.53 -8.68
CA ALA A 280 -89.39 -40.60 -9.45
C ALA A 280 -88.62 -39.26 -9.45
N ARG A 281 -89.34 -38.13 -9.57
CA ARG A 281 -88.72 -36.80 -9.53
C ARG A 281 -88.09 -36.48 -8.18
N THR A 282 -88.71 -36.91 -7.09
CA THR A 282 -88.20 -36.67 -5.72
C THR A 282 -86.93 -37.48 -5.46
N GLU A 283 -86.95 -38.76 -5.84
CA GLU A 283 -85.82 -39.68 -5.66
C GLU A 283 -84.59 -39.26 -6.49
N LEU A 284 -84.81 -38.87 -7.75
CA LEU A 284 -83.72 -38.45 -8.66
C LEU A 284 -83.10 -37.11 -8.24
N LEU A 285 -83.89 -36.17 -7.72
CA LEU A 285 -83.37 -34.92 -7.15
C LEU A 285 -82.53 -35.17 -5.88
N ALA A 286 -82.99 -36.03 -4.97
CA ALA A 286 -82.26 -36.38 -3.75
C ALA A 286 -80.89 -37.03 -4.06
N ALA A 287 -80.86 -37.97 -5.00
CA ALA A 287 -79.62 -38.63 -5.42
C ALA A 287 -78.60 -37.66 -6.05
N GLN A 288 -79.08 -36.64 -6.77
CA GLN A 288 -78.23 -35.65 -7.43
C GLN A 288 -77.71 -34.59 -6.44
N GLU A 289 -78.52 -34.15 -5.47
CA GLU A 289 -78.10 -33.18 -4.44
C GLU A 289 -77.00 -33.77 -3.55
N GLU A 290 -77.16 -35.00 -3.09
CA GLU A 290 -76.18 -35.67 -2.21
C GLU A 290 -74.80 -35.82 -2.89
N LYS A 291 -74.79 -36.05 -4.20
CA LYS A 291 -73.56 -36.13 -5.01
C LYS A 291 -72.83 -34.79 -5.11
N VAL A 292 -73.57 -33.70 -5.35
CA VAL A 292 -73.01 -32.34 -5.38
C VAL A 292 -72.45 -31.92 -4.02
N ARG A 293 -73.12 -32.28 -2.92
CA ARG A 293 -72.59 -32.06 -1.55
C ARG A 293 -71.26 -32.79 -1.34
N HIS A 294 -71.13 -34.03 -1.81
CA HIS A 294 -69.90 -34.82 -1.67
C HIS A 294 -68.71 -34.16 -2.39
N ASP A 295 -68.87 -33.84 -3.68
CA ASP A 295 -67.80 -33.25 -4.49
C ASP A 295 -67.37 -31.88 -3.93
N ALA A 296 -68.32 -31.04 -3.50
CA ALA A 296 -68.04 -29.78 -2.83
C ALA A 296 -67.28 -29.97 -1.51
N ALA A 297 -67.67 -30.94 -0.68
CA ALA A 297 -67.00 -31.24 0.58
C ALA A 297 -65.60 -31.85 0.42
N VAL A 298 -65.27 -32.43 -0.74
CA VAL A 298 -63.88 -32.83 -1.08
C VAL A 298 -63.09 -31.61 -1.56
N MET A 299 -63.67 -30.77 -2.42
CA MET A 299 -63.02 -29.58 -2.96
C MET A 299 -62.67 -28.55 -1.86
N ILE A 300 -63.59 -28.30 -0.92
CA ILE A 300 -63.39 -27.41 0.22
C ILE A 300 -62.20 -27.88 1.08
N ARG A 301 -62.20 -29.14 1.52
CA ARG A 301 -61.10 -29.69 2.35
C ARG A 301 -59.74 -29.65 1.66
N ARG A 302 -59.70 -29.82 0.32
CA ARG A 302 -58.45 -29.67 -0.45
C ARG A 302 -57.94 -28.22 -0.40
N ILE A 303 -58.82 -27.25 -0.62
CA ILE A 303 -58.49 -25.81 -0.60
C ILE A 303 -58.09 -25.37 0.82
N GLU A 304 -58.80 -25.82 1.85
CA GLU A 304 -58.46 -25.54 3.26
C GLU A 304 -57.07 -26.09 3.62
N SER A 305 -56.76 -27.34 3.27
CA SER A 305 -55.45 -27.94 3.53
C SER A 305 -54.31 -27.27 2.75
N GLU A 306 -54.56 -26.83 1.51
CA GLU A 306 -53.59 -26.12 0.67
C GLU A 306 -53.32 -24.71 1.21
N ALA A 307 -54.37 -24.01 1.63
CA ALA A 307 -54.28 -22.70 2.27
C ALA A 307 -53.60 -22.75 3.64
N GLU A 308 -53.93 -23.73 4.49
CA GLU A 308 -53.33 -23.89 5.83
C GLU A 308 -51.83 -24.23 5.72
N SER A 309 -51.45 -25.13 4.80
CA SER A 309 -50.04 -25.46 4.54
C SER A 309 -49.26 -24.22 4.06
N THR A 310 -49.81 -23.48 3.10
CA THR A 310 -49.20 -22.25 2.57
C THR A 310 -49.08 -21.17 3.65
N ALA A 311 -50.11 -21.00 4.49
CA ALA A 311 -50.12 -20.05 5.59
C ALA A 311 -49.07 -20.40 6.66
N LYS A 312 -48.95 -21.68 7.05
CA LYS A 312 -47.93 -22.15 8.00
C LYS A 312 -46.52 -21.92 7.47
N SER A 313 -46.24 -22.29 6.22
CA SER A 313 -44.93 -22.06 5.58
C SER A 313 -44.57 -20.57 5.55
N ARG A 314 -45.52 -19.72 5.11
CA ARG A 314 -45.32 -18.27 5.04
C ARG A 314 -45.16 -17.62 6.43
N ALA A 315 -45.87 -18.11 7.44
CA ALA A 315 -45.72 -17.64 8.82
C ALA A 315 -44.33 -17.99 9.38
N ARG A 316 -43.83 -19.21 9.15
CA ARG A 316 -42.46 -19.61 9.52
C ARG A 316 -41.42 -18.69 8.90
N ALA A 317 -41.51 -18.43 7.59
CA ALA A 317 -40.60 -17.54 6.89
C ALA A 317 -40.59 -16.12 7.49
N ILE A 318 -41.78 -15.53 7.73
CA ILE A 318 -41.91 -14.18 8.31
C ILE A 318 -41.34 -14.11 9.74
N VAL A 319 -41.60 -15.11 10.59
CA VAL A 319 -41.04 -15.15 11.95
C VAL A 319 -39.52 -15.31 11.91
N THR A 320 -39.00 -16.18 11.03
CA THR A 320 -37.57 -16.45 10.92
C THR A 320 -36.81 -15.22 10.39
N GLU A 321 -37.33 -14.56 9.36
CA GLU A 321 -36.81 -13.29 8.84
C GLU A 321 -36.87 -12.16 9.91
N ALA A 322 -37.90 -12.14 10.75
CA ALA A 322 -38.00 -11.18 11.84
C ALA A 322 -36.96 -11.41 12.95
N ILE A 323 -36.60 -12.67 13.25
CA ILE A 323 -35.53 -13.00 14.21
C ILE A 323 -34.17 -12.59 13.63
N GLN A 324 -33.90 -12.97 12.36
CA GLN A 324 -32.66 -12.63 11.64
C GLN A 324 -32.37 -11.12 11.67
N ARG A 325 -33.40 -10.27 11.45
CA ARG A 325 -33.27 -8.80 11.47
C ARG A 325 -33.05 -8.18 12.86
N VAL A 326 -33.28 -8.92 13.94
CA VAL A 326 -33.14 -8.44 15.34
C VAL A 326 -31.80 -8.85 15.94
N ALA A 327 -31.19 -9.93 15.46
CA ALA A 327 -29.87 -10.36 15.88
C ALA A 327 -28.79 -9.55 15.13
N SER A 328 -28.02 -8.70 15.83
CA SER A 328 -27.04 -7.80 15.22
C SER A 328 -25.63 -7.96 15.81
N ASP A 329 -24.66 -8.28 14.97
CA ASP A 329 -23.28 -8.59 15.40
C ASP A 329 -22.42 -7.34 15.65
N GLN A 330 -21.46 -7.47 16.58
CA GLN A 330 -20.41 -6.47 16.87
C GLN A 330 -19.17 -7.10 17.55
N THR A 331 -17.97 -6.98 16.94
CA THR A 331 -16.60 -7.15 17.55
C THR A 331 -16.30 -8.53 18.18
N SER A 332 -15.10 -8.90 18.64
CA SER A 332 -13.69 -8.74 18.20
C SER A 332 -12.86 -9.84 18.91
N GLN A 333 -11.59 -10.07 18.54
CA GLN A 333 -10.84 -11.28 18.96
C GLN A 333 -9.79 -11.05 20.07
N THR A 334 -9.22 -12.15 20.62
CA THR A 334 -8.13 -12.13 21.62
C THR A 334 -7.25 -13.38 21.48
N VAL A 335 -5.92 -13.24 21.64
CA VAL A 335 -4.92 -14.22 21.15
C VAL A 335 -3.93 -14.72 22.23
N VAL A 336 -4.07 -14.27 23.49
CA VAL A 336 -3.09 -14.53 24.57
C VAL A 336 -3.62 -15.52 25.60
N SER A 337 -2.75 -16.38 26.17
CA SER A 337 -3.03 -17.22 27.34
C SER A 337 -2.11 -16.85 28.52
N VAL A 338 -2.57 -17.05 29.76
CA VAL A 338 -1.86 -16.66 30.98
C VAL A 338 -1.50 -17.90 31.80
N VAL A 339 -0.22 -18.06 32.13
CA VAL A 339 0.28 -19.07 33.06
C VAL A 339 0.70 -18.39 34.35
N HIS A 340 0.15 -18.84 35.48
CA HIS A 340 0.53 -18.40 36.82
C HIS A 340 1.68 -19.26 37.33
N LEU A 341 2.65 -18.64 38.01
CA LEU A 341 3.83 -19.29 38.59
C LEU A 341 3.73 -19.33 40.12
N PRO A 342 4.15 -20.41 40.78
CA PRO A 342 4.12 -20.49 42.25
C PRO A 342 5.22 -19.66 42.95
N ALA A 343 6.18 -19.11 42.20
CA ALA A 343 7.18 -18.13 42.67
C ALA A 343 7.96 -17.54 41.48
N ASP A 344 8.48 -16.31 41.60
CA ASP A 344 9.34 -15.68 40.56
C ASP A 344 10.68 -16.42 40.33
N GLU A 345 11.14 -17.26 41.27
CA GLU A 345 12.28 -18.17 41.02
C GLU A 345 12.01 -19.17 39.87
N VAL A 346 10.74 -19.48 39.61
CA VAL A 346 10.33 -20.29 38.46
C VAL A 346 10.50 -19.50 37.16
N LYS A 347 10.18 -18.19 37.16
CA LYS A 347 10.37 -17.26 36.04
C LYS A 347 11.85 -17.25 35.59
N GLY A 348 12.77 -17.19 36.56
CA GLY A 348 14.22 -17.32 36.31
C GLY A 348 14.65 -18.67 35.72
N ARG A 349 14.02 -19.79 36.14
CA ARG A 349 14.27 -21.13 35.58
C ARG A 349 13.71 -21.30 34.16
N ILE A 350 12.56 -20.67 33.86
CA ILE A 350 11.96 -20.67 32.51
C ILE A 350 12.86 -19.96 31.51
N ILE A 351 13.43 -18.81 31.88
CA ILE A 351 14.43 -18.10 31.05
C ILE A 351 15.71 -18.97 30.92
N GLY A 352 16.25 -19.41 32.06
CA GLY A 352 17.55 -20.09 32.13
C GLY A 352 18.73 -19.16 31.81
N ARG A 353 19.96 -19.69 31.89
CA ARG A 353 21.17 -18.91 31.58
C ARG A 353 21.12 -18.45 30.11
N GLU A 354 21.33 -17.15 29.88
CA GLU A 354 21.35 -16.51 28.54
C GLU A 354 20.06 -16.71 27.71
N GLY A 355 18.94 -17.05 28.35
CA GLY A 355 17.70 -17.39 27.67
C GLY A 355 17.70 -18.77 27.00
N ARG A 356 18.63 -19.67 27.38
CA ARG A 356 18.74 -21.02 26.77
C ARG A 356 17.45 -21.84 26.91
N ASN A 357 16.77 -21.77 28.05
CA ASN A 357 15.61 -22.60 28.33
C ASN A 357 14.38 -22.10 27.57
N ILE A 358 14.10 -20.80 27.65
CA ILE A 358 13.02 -20.15 26.89
C ILE A 358 13.20 -20.36 25.39
N ARG A 359 14.41 -20.17 24.83
CA ARG A 359 14.66 -20.41 23.39
C ARG A 359 14.42 -21.87 23.00
N ALA A 360 14.81 -22.83 23.84
CA ALA A 360 14.54 -24.25 23.58
C ALA A 360 13.03 -24.55 23.62
N PHE A 361 12.31 -23.98 24.59
CA PHE A 361 10.86 -24.08 24.67
C PHE A 361 10.15 -23.48 23.45
N GLU A 362 10.51 -22.26 23.05
CA GLU A 362 9.96 -21.59 21.86
C GLU A 362 10.25 -22.40 20.57
N THR A 363 11.45 -22.98 20.46
CA THR A 363 11.87 -23.78 19.28
C THR A 363 11.16 -25.14 19.21
N VAL A 364 10.97 -25.83 20.34
CA VAL A 364 10.32 -27.14 20.40
C VAL A 364 8.80 -27.02 20.28
N THR A 365 8.19 -26.10 21.04
CA THR A 365 6.72 -25.97 21.11
C THR A 365 6.12 -25.13 19.98
N GLY A 366 6.88 -24.21 19.39
CA GLY A 366 6.34 -23.19 18.49
C GLY A 366 5.42 -22.18 19.17
N VAL A 367 5.53 -22.00 20.49
CA VAL A 367 4.78 -21.03 21.29
C VAL A 367 5.75 -19.99 21.85
N ASN A 368 5.48 -18.71 21.57
CA ASN A 368 6.29 -17.59 22.06
C ASN A 368 5.98 -17.32 23.54
N VAL A 369 7.02 -17.12 24.34
CA VAL A 369 6.90 -16.97 25.81
C VAL A 369 7.16 -15.51 26.18
N ILE A 370 6.10 -14.72 26.30
CA ILE A 370 6.18 -13.30 26.65
C ILE A 370 6.36 -13.18 28.16
N ILE A 371 7.53 -12.70 28.56
CA ILE A 371 7.90 -12.40 29.95
C ILE A 371 7.94 -10.88 30.10
N ASP A 372 7.10 -10.38 30.99
CA ASP A 372 6.88 -8.96 31.26
C ASP A 372 7.08 -8.68 32.77
N ASP A 373 7.03 -7.41 33.19
CA ASP A 373 7.20 -6.98 34.58
C ASP A 373 6.06 -7.43 35.52
N THR A 374 5.01 -8.09 35.00
CA THR A 374 3.96 -8.71 35.81
C THR A 374 4.55 -9.82 36.72
N PRO A 375 4.44 -9.71 38.06
CA PRO A 375 4.97 -10.74 38.98
C PRO A 375 4.17 -12.04 38.88
N GLU A 376 4.81 -13.17 39.18
CA GLU A 376 4.15 -14.50 39.29
C GLU A 376 3.36 -14.95 38.04
N ALA A 377 3.59 -14.34 36.87
CA ALA A 377 2.89 -14.66 35.63
C ALA A 377 3.81 -14.68 34.40
N VAL A 378 3.43 -15.49 33.41
CA VAL A 378 4.04 -15.60 32.08
C VAL A 378 2.93 -15.71 31.04
N LEU A 379 3.08 -14.99 29.93
CA LEU A 379 2.09 -14.94 28.86
C LEU A 379 2.53 -15.85 27.69
N LEU A 380 1.64 -16.71 27.22
CA LEU A 380 1.87 -17.59 26.08
C LEU A 380 1.12 -17.07 24.84
N SER A 381 1.86 -16.89 23.75
CA SER A 381 1.35 -16.39 22.47
C SER A 381 1.63 -17.39 21.35
N CYS A 382 0.58 -17.82 20.64
CA CYS A 382 0.65 -18.63 19.44
C CYS A 382 -0.67 -18.52 18.67
N PHE A 383 -0.62 -18.43 17.35
CA PHE A 383 -1.82 -18.35 16.50
C PHE A 383 -2.65 -19.64 16.53
N ASP A 384 -1.98 -20.79 16.55
CA ASP A 384 -2.61 -22.11 16.70
C ASP A 384 -3.05 -22.31 18.17
N PRO A 385 -4.37 -22.36 18.45
CA PRO A 385 -4.87 -22.44 19.82
C PRO A 385 -4.57 -23.77 20.50
N VAL A 386 -4.53 -24.87 19.73
CA VAL A 386 -4.23 -26.21 20.27
C VAL A 386 -2.75 -26.28 20.64
N ARG A 387 -1.87 -25.75 19.79
CA ARG A 387 -0.43 -25.61 20.11
C ARG A 387 -0.17 -24.69 21.29
N ARG A 388 -0.92 -23.58 21.41
CA ARG A 388 -0.87 -22.68 22.59
C ARG A 388 -1.20 -23.44 23.87
N GLU A 389 -2.19 -24.32 23.84
CA GLU A 389 -2.56 -25.18 24.97
C GLU A 389 -1.52 -26.27 25.24
N ILE A 390 -0.99 -26.96 24.21
CA ILE A 390 0.10 -27.94 24.39
C ILE A 390 1.31 -27.24 25.04
N GLY A 391 1.66 -26.02 24.62
CA GLY A 391 2.66 -25.20 25.28
C GLY A 391 2.30 -24.89 26.74
N ARG A 392 1.05 -24.54 27.04
CA ARG A 392 0.57 -24.30 28.41
C ARG A 392 0.72 -25.53 29.31
N VAL A 393 0.33 -26.71 28.82
CA VAL A 393 0.46 -27.99 29.54
C VAL A 393 1.94 -28.38 29.68
N THR A 394 2.74 -28.28 28.61
CA THR A 394 4.20 -28.51 28.62
C THR A 394 4.87 -27.65 29.70
N LEU A 395 4.53 -26.35 29.76
CA LEU A 395 5.11 -25.44 30.74
C LEU A 395 4.67 -25.79 32.17
N GLN A 396 3.41 -26.17 32.39
CA GLN A 396 2.93 -26.64 33.70
C GLN A 396 3.71 -27.90 34.16
N MET A 397 3.84 -28.92 33.31
CA MET A 397 4.59 -30.14 33.63
C MET A 397 6.06 -29.85 33.99
N LEU A 398 6.68 -28.86 33.35
CA LEU A 398 8.06 -28.42 33.62
C LEU A 398 8.19 -27.60 34.91
N ILE A 399 7.15 -26.88 35.30
CA ILE A 399 7.06 -26.18 36.60
C ILE A 399 6.90 -27.21 37.72
N ASP A 400 6.04 -28.22 37.52
CA ASP A 400 5.71 -29.25 38.52
C ASP A 400 6.88 -30.24 38.74
N ASP A 401 7.62 -30.62 37.70
CA ASP A 401 8.90 -31.36 37.83
C ASP A 401 10.04 -30.46 38.34
N GLY A 402 9.87 -29.14 38.28
CA GLY A 402 10.82 -28.12 38.73
C GLY A 402 12.11 -28.00 37.91
N ARG A 403 12.33 -28.88 36.92
CA ARG A 403 13.57 -29.01 36.12
C ARG A 403 13.33 -28.61 34.66
N ILE A 404 13.76 -27.41 34.32
CA ILE A 404 13.61 -26.86 32.97
C ILE A 404 14.96 -26.95 32.24
N HIS A 405 15.04 -27.82 31.24
CA HIS A 405 16.19 -27.94 30.31
C HIS A 405 15.74 -28.63 28.99
N PRO A 406 16.46 -28.45 27.86
CA PRO A 406 15.99 -28.86 26.52
C PRO A 406 15.41 -30.28 26.42
N HIS A 407 16.15 -31.31 26.84
CA HIS A 407 15.68 -32.71 26.80
C HIS A 407 14.38 -32.96 27.60
N ARG A 408 14.13 -32.23 28.70
CA ARG A 408 12.86 -32.34 29.44
C ARG A 408 11.73 -31.54 28.78
N ILE A 409 12.05 -30.46 28.08
CA ILE A 409 11.08 -29.70 27.27
C ILE A 409 10.56 -30.58 26.14
N GLU A 410 11.44 -31.32 25.46
CA GLU A 410 11.09 -32.30 24.42
C GLU A 410 10.18 -33.42 24.98
N GLU A 411 10.62 -34.13 26.03
CA GLU A 411 9.82 -35.17 26.69
C GLU A 411 8.48 -34.67 27.28
N ALA A 412 8.40 -33.42 27.72
CA ALA A 412 7.17 -32.83 28.24
C ALA A 412 6.22 -32.43 27.11
N PHE A 413 6.74 -31.95 25.99
CA PHE A 413 5.96 -31.56 24.82
C PHE A 413 5.26 -32.76 24.17
N GLU A 414 5.94 -33.89 24.02
CA GLU A 414 5.33 -35.12 23.49
C GLU A 414 4.14 -35.58 24.36
N ARG A 415 4.34 -35.67 25.69
CA ARG A 415 3.29 -36.08 26.64
C ARG A 415 2.15 -35.06 26.73
N ALA A 416 2.46 -33.76 26.66
CA ALA A 416 1.45 -32.71 26.62
C ALA A 416 0.62 -32.77 25.32
N GLY A 417 1.21 -33.19 24.21
CA GLY A 417 0.50 -33.48 22.96
C GLY A 417 -0.55 -34.58 23.14
N ASP A 418 -0.13 -35.76 23.63
CA ASP A 418 -1.04 -36.89 23.90
C ASP A 418 -2.16 -36.51 24.88
N GLU A 419 -1.86 -35.76 25.94
CA GLU A 419 -2.84 -35.33 26.93
C GLU A 419 -3.87 -34.34 26.34
N VAL A 420 -3.41 -33.35 25.56
CA VAL A 420 -4.29 -32.36 24.91
C VAL A 420 -5.14 -33.01 23.83
N ASP A 421 -4.62 -33.94 23.02
CA ASP A 421 -5.41 -34.68 22.03
C ASP A 421 -6.49 -35.56 22.68
N ALA A 422 -6.19 -36.19 23.82
CA ALA A 422 -7.18 -36.90 24.63
C ALA A 422 -8.22 -35.94 25.28
N LEU A 423 -7.82 -34.72 25.65
CA LEU A 423 -8.73 -33.68 26.16
C LEU A 423 -9.59 -33.04 25.06
N CYS A 424 -9.10 -32.96 23.82
CA CYS A 424 -9.86 -32.57 22.63
C CYS A 424 -10.93 -33.62 22.31
N ARG A 425 -10.53 -34.91 22.24
CA ARG A 425 -11.43 -36.01 21.87
C ARG A 425 -12.60 -36.15 22.83
N ARG A 426 -12.33 -36.20 24.15
CA ARG A 426 -13.38 -36.28 25.18
C ARG A 426 -14.37 -35.12 25.08
N ALA A 427 -13.88 -33.89 24.90
CA ALA A 427 -14.78 -32.74 24.78
C ALA A 427 -15.66 -32.77 23.52
N ALA A 428 -15.19 -33.38 22.41
CA ALA A 428 -16.02 -33.63 21.25
C ALA A 428 -17.08 -34.71 21.54
N GLU A 429 -16.70 -35.80 22.20
CA GLU A 429 -17.60 -36.87 22.64
C GLU A 429 -18.69 -36.33 23.59
N ASP A 430 -18.31 -35.52 24.58
CA ASP A 430 -19.20 -34.84 25.53
C ASP A 430 -20.19 -33.91 24.78
N ALA A 431 -19.68 -33.01 23.91
CA ALA A 431 -20.51 -32.06 23.15
C ALA A 431 -21.48 -32.75 22.18
N LEU A 432 -21.09 -33.88 21.60
CA LEU A 432 -21.96 -34.71 20.75
C LEU A 432 -23.08 -35.37 21.54
N ILE A 433 -22.81 -35.80 22.78
CA ILE A 433 -23.83 -36.33 23.70
C ILE A 433 -24.82 -35.23 24.11
N ASP A 434 -24.33 -34.05 24.51
CA ASP A 434 -25.18 -32.91 24.92
C ASP A 434 -26.11 -32.45 23.78
N VAL A 435 -25.59 -32.34 22.56
CA VAL A 435 -26.39 -32.02 21.37
C VAL A 435 -27.23 -33.22 20.89
N GLY A 436 -26.88 -34.45 21.26
CA GLY A 436 -27.59 -35.67 20.84
C GLY A 436 -27.32 -36.06 19.38
N ILE A 437 -26.09 -35.88 18.91
CA ILE A 437 -25.59 -36.38 17.62
C ILE A 437 -24.79 -37.66 17.89
N THR A 438 -25.15 -38.78 17.25
CA THR A 438 -24.56 -40.11 17.53
C THR A 438 -23.73 -40.67 16.38
N ASP A 439 -23.72 -39.99 15.24
CA ASP A 439 -23.32 -40.50 13.93
C ASP A 439 -22.53 -39.44 13.13
N LEU A 440 -21.54 -38.80 13.79
CA LEU A 440 -20.60 -37.88 13.16
C LEU A 440 -19.33 -38.62 12.72
N HIS A 441 -18.79 -38.30 11.53
CA HIS A 441 -17.59 -38.94 10.99
C HIS A 441 -16.34 -38.70 11.90
N PRO A 442 -15.47 -39.70 12.17
CA PRO A 442 -14.39 -39.57 13.15
C PRO A 442 -13.42 -38.39 12.95
N GLU A 443 -13.11 -38.01 11.70
CA GLU A 443 -12.28 -36.82 11.44
C GLU A 443 -13.02 -35.50 11.74
N LEU A 444 -14.35 -35.44 11.58
CA LEU A 444 -15.15 -34.30 12.03
C LEU A 444 -15.16 -34.24 13.57
N VAL A 445 -15.31 -35.37 14.27
CA VAL A 445 -15.21 -35.44 15.74
C VAL A 445 -13.86 -34.89 16.23
N LYS A 446 -12.76 -35.26 15.57
CA LYS A 446 -11.41 -34.77 15.87
C LYS A 446 -11.29 -33.25 15.69
N LEU A 447 -11.90 -32.68 14.64
CA LEU A 447 -11.88 -31.25 14.37
C LEU A 447 -12.77 -30.44 15.33
N VAL A 448 -13.97 -30.94 15.65
CA VAL A 448 -14.82 -30.44 16.74
C VAL A 448 -14.04 -30.38 18.05
N GLY A 449 -13.24 -31.41 18.37
CA GLY A 449 -12.36 -31.43 19.54
C GLY A 449 -11.32 -30.30 19.58
N ARG A 450 -10.71 -29.94 18.43
CA ARG A 450 -9.76 -28.82 18.34
C ARG A 450 -10.43 -27.47 18.66
N LEU A 451 -11.74 -27.32 18.42
CA LEU A 451 -12.49 -26.09 18.71
C LEU A 451 -12.65 -25.81 20.20
N LYS A 452 -12.44 -26.81 21.07
CA LYS A 452 -12.39 -26.65 22.54
C LYS A 452 -11.36 -25.62 23.00
N TYR A 453 -10.25 -25.47 22.28
CA TYR A 453 -9.20 -24.51 22.62
C TYR A 453 -9.25 -23.24 21.77
N ARG A 454 -10.04 -23.24 20.69
CA ARG A 454 -10.22 -22.07 19.84
C ARG A 454 -11.26 -21.12 20.45
N THR A 455 -10.95 -19.83 20.40
CA THR A 455 -11.85 -18.75 20.83
C THR A 455 -12.26 -17.88 19.66
N SER A 456 -13.54 -17.53 19.58
CA SER A 456 -14.09 -16.55 18.64
C SER A 456 -14.92 -15.55 19.44
N TYR A 457 -14.80 -14.25 19.13
CA TYR A 457 -15.54 -13.17 19.82
C TYR A 457 -15.44 -13.17 21.37
N GLY A 458 -14.33 -13.67 21.90
CA GLY A 458 -14.11 -13.83 23.35
C GLY A 458 -14.77 -15.07 23.99
N GLN A 459 -15.58 -15.82 23.23
CA GLN A 459 -16.20 -17.08 23.65
C GLN A 459 -15.38 -18.31 23.22
N ASN A 460 -15.67 -19.46 23.83
CA ASN A 460 -15.15 -20.76 23.43
C ASN A 460 -15.92 -21.29 22.21
N VAL A 461 -15.25 -21.68 21.12
CA VAL A 461 -15.98 -22.07 19.89
C VAL A 461 -16.77 -23.36 20.09
N LEU A 462 -16.23 -24.38 20.78
CA LEU A 462 -16.98 -25.61 21.04
C LEU A 462 -18.21 -25.35 21.93
N GLY A 463 -18.08 -24.52 22.97
CA GLY A 463 -19.21 -24.09 23.80
C GLY A 463 -20.27 -23.30 23.01
N HIS A 464 -19.83 -22.40 22.13
CA HIS A 464 -20.69 -21.64 21.21
C HIS A 464 -21.45 -22.56 20.25
N LEU A 465 -20.82 -23.60 19.70
CA LEU A 465 -21.47 -24.57 18.82
C LEU A 465 -22.58 -25.36 19.54
N VAL A 466 -22.35 -25.77 20.79
CA VAL A 466 -23.35 -26.47 21.62
C VAL A 466 -24.52 -25.53 21.95
N GLU A 467 -24.24 -24.30 22.39
CA GLU A 467 -25.28 -23.30 22.70
C GLU A 467 -26.10 -22.90 21.46
N THR A 468 -25.42 -22.62 20.34
CA THR A 468 -26.04 -22.30 19.04
C THR A 468 -26.92 -23.46 18.57
N SER A 469 -26.47 -24.71 18.72
CA SER A 469 -27.27 -25.89 18.40
C SER A 469 -28.53 -26.03 19.27
N HIS A 470 -28.42 -25.75 20.58
CA HIS A 470 -29.59 -25.73 21.48
C HIS A 470 -30.59 -24.63 21.14
N ILE A 471 -30.12 -23.40 20.85
CA ILE A 471 -30.98 -22.28 20.45
C ILE A 471 -31.70 -22.61 19.14
N ALA A 472 -30.96 -23.09 18.13
CA ALA A 472 -31.52 -23.46 16.83
C ALA A 472 -32.54 -24.63 16.94
N ARG A 473 -32.27 -25.62 17.80
CA ARG A 473 -33.20 -26.70 18.13
C ARG A 473 -34.53 -26.19 18.71
N VAL A 474 -34.49 -25.24 19.64
CA VAL A 474 -35.70 -24.67 20.24
C VAL A 474 -36.50 -23.89 19.20
N MET A 475 -35.85 -23.04 18.39
CA MET A 475 -36.54 -22.29 17.33
C MET A 475 -37.18 -23.21 16.28
N ALA A 476 -36.48 -24.27 15.86
CA ALA A 476 -37.03 -25.28 14.95
C ALA A 476 -38.25 -26.01 15.55
N ALA A 477 -38.22 -26.35 16.84
CA ALA A 477 -39.32 -27.01 17.53
C ALA A 477 -40.57 -26.10 17.65
N GLU A 478 -40.40 -24.84 18.07
CA GLU A 478 -41.50 -23.86 18.17
C GLU A 478 -42.13 -23.55 16.80
N LEU A 479 -41.34 -23.55 15.72
CA LEU A 479 -41.85 -23.44 14.35
C LEU A 479 -42.49 -24.74 13.84
N GLY A 480 -42.21 -25.89 14.46
CA GLY A 480 -42.69 -27.22 14.05
C GLY A 480 -41.94 -27.83 12.86
N MET A 481 -40.65 -27.54 12.72
CA MET A 481 -39.72 -28.14 11.77
C MET A 481 -39.00 -29.35 12.40
N ASP A 482 -38.24 -30.15 11.65
CA ASP A 482 -37.38 -31.18 12.27
C ASP A 482 -36.19 -30.51 12.98
N PRO A 483 -36.08 -30.60 14.32
CA PRO A 483 -34.99 -29.95 15.04
C PRO A 483 -33.63 -30.64 14.85
N LYS A 484 -33.57 -31.82 14.21
CA LYS A 484 -32.31 -32.55 13.98
C LYS A 484 -31.41 -31.87 12.95
N VAL A 485 -31.96 -31.57 11.77
CA VAL A 485 -31.19 -30.96 10.66
C VAL A 485 -30.70 -29.58 11.09
N VAL A 486 -31.59 -28.76 11.66
CA VAL A 486 -31.27 -27.44 12.19
C VAL A 486 -30.21 -27.52 13.28
N ALA A 487 -30.35 -28.40 14.28
CA ALA A 487 -29.35 -28.55 15.34
C ALA A 487 -27.99 -29.04 14.82
N ARG A 488 -27.96 -29.89 13.79
CA ARG A 488 -26.72 -30.42 13.20
C ARG A 488 -26.01 -29.36 12.35
N GLY A 489 -26.74 -28.61 11.53
CA GLY A 489 -26.21 -27.42 10.83
C GLY A 489 -25.66 -26.39 11.83
N ALA A 490 -26.44 -26.05 12.85
CA ALA A 490 -26.04 -25.12 13.91
C ALA A 490 -24.86 -25.61 14.77
N PHE A 491 -24.66 -26.92 14.95
CA PHE A 491 -23.49 -27.48 15.63
C PHE A 491 -22.24 -27.53 14.74
N LEU A 492 -22.39 -27.49 13.41
CA LEU A 492 -21.29 -27.63 12.46
C LEU A 492 -20.95 -26.33 11.71
N HIS A 493 -21.74 -25.25 11.84
CA HIS A 493 -21.55 -24.00 11.08
C HIS A 493 -20.12 -23.47 11.15
N ASP A 494 -19.51 -23.56 12.33
CA ASP A 494 -18.18 -23.01 12.59
C ASP A 494 -17.03 -24.01 12.36
N ILE A 495 -17.30 -25.22 11.82
CA ILE A 495 -16.30 -26.31 11.74
C ILE A 495 -15.15 -26.06 10.75
N GLY A 496 -15.25 -25.05 9.87
CA GLY A 496 -14.10 -24.60 9.07
C GLY A 496 -13.10 -23.75 9.86
N LYS A 497 -13.46 -23.28 11.06
CA LYS A 497 -12.48 -22.93 12.09
C LYS A 497 -11.74 -24.22 12.50
N ALA A 498 -10.66 -24.14 13.27
CA ALA A 498 -9.62 -25.19 13.38
C ALA A 498 -8.84 -25.54 12.09
N LEU A 499 -9.37 -25.30 10.87
CA LEU A 499 -8.65 -25.53 9.59
C LEU A 499 -8.17 -24.24 8.88
N THR A 500 -8.59 -23.05 9.31
CA THR A 500 -8.26 -21.74 8.66
C THR A 500 -6.78 -21.39 8.49
N HIS A 501 -5.85 -22.19 9.02
CA HIS A 501 -4.41 -22.00 8.88
C HIS A 501 -3.79 -22.92 7.80
N GLU A 502 -4.57 -23.90 7.34
CA GLU A 502 -4.14 -25.01 6.49
C GLU A 502 -4.90 -24.99 5.13
N ALA A 503 -6.09 -24.39 5.09
CA ALA A 503 -6.96 -24.29 3.91
C ALA A 503 -7.15 -22.85 3.40
N GLN A 504 -7.35 -22.69 2.09
CA GLN A 504 -7.73 -21.42 1.45
C GLN A 504 -9.25 -21.30 1.32
N GLY A 505 -9.81 -20.16 1.72
CA GLY A 505 -11.25 -19.89 1.72
C GLY A 505 -11.73 -19.30 3.05
N SER A 506 -13.00 -18.90 3.15
CA SER A 506 -13.63 -18.58 4.43
C SER A 506 -14.01 -19.85 5.19
N HIS A 507 -14.19 -19.75 6.51
CA HIS A 507 -14.52 -20.93 7.32
C HIS A 507 -15.89 -21.52 7.02
N ALA A 508 -16.85 -20.72 6.54
CA ALA A 508 -18.15 -21.19 6.07
C ALA A 508 -17.99 -22.13 4.86
N MET A 509 -17.33 -21.66 3.79
CA MET A 509 -17.08 -22.47 2.59
C MET A 509 -16.22 -23.70 2.90
N VAL A 510 -15.11 -23.53 3.65
CA VAL A 510 -14.23 -24.66 4.03
C VAL A 510 -14.98 -25.68 4.89
N GLY A 511 -15.85 -25.25 5.80
CA GLY A 511 -16.65 -26.12 6.65
C GLY A 511 -17.70 -26.92 5.86
N ALA A 512 -18.40 -26.28 4.92
CA ALA A 512 -19.41 -26.93 4.09
C ALA A 512 -18.78 -27.98 3.15
N ASP A 513 -17.64 -27.63 2.52
CA ASP A 513 -16.88 -28.56 1.69
C ASP A 513 -16.37 -29.77 2.49
N LEU A 514 -15.91 -29.55 3.73
CA LEU A 514 -15.50 -30.58 4.66
C LEU A 514 -16.66 -31.50 5.07
N ALA A 515 -17.83 -30.93 5.38
CA ALA A 515 -19.04 -31.65 5.72
C ALA A 515 -19.49 -32.58 4.58
N ARG A 516 -19.60 -32.04 3.35
CA ARG A 516 -19.92 -32.81 2.13
C ARG A 516 -18.95 -33.96 1.91
N ARG A 517 -17.64 -33.72 2.05
CA ARG A 517 -16.59 -34.75 1.86
C ARG A 517 -16.66 -35.90 2.86
N PHE A 518 -17.19 -35.66 4.06
CA PHE A 518 -17.33 -36.68 5.11
C PHE A 518 -18.76 -37.24 5.27
N GLY A 519 -19.67 -36.93 4.33
CA GLY A 519 -20.97 -37.59 4.20
C GLY A 519 -22.16 -36.91 4.89
N GLU A 520 -22.02 -35.64 5.27
CA GLU A 520 -23.15 -34.83 5.74
C GLU A 520 -24.17 -34.56 4.62
N SER A 521 -25.43 -34.28 4.99
CA SER A 521 -26.46 -33.94 4.00
C SER A 521 -26.25 -32.53 3.43
N GLU A 522 -26.74 -32.31 2.21
CA GLU A 522 -26.66 -31.00 1.55
C GLU A 522 -27.42 -29.91 2.33
N GLU A 523 -28.48 -30.28 3.06
CA GLU A 523 -29.21 -29.38 3.96
C GLU A 523 -28.32 -28.88 5.11
N VAL A 524 -27.50 -29.78 5.69
CA VAL A 524 -26.52 -29.44 6.73
C VAL A 524 -25.37 -28.62 6.13
N ALA A 525 -24.83 -29.02 4.98
CA ALA A 525 -23.76 -28.28 4.29
C ALA A 525 -24.19 -26.86 3.90
N HIS A 526 -25.41 -26.68 3.39
CA HIS A 526 -26.00 -25.39 3.08
C HIS A 526 -26.12 -24.49 4.32
N CYS A 527 -26.49 -25.03 5.49
CA CYS A 527 -26.46 -24.27 6.75
C CYS A 527 -25.05 -23.81 7.13
N ILE A 528 -24.01 -24.58 6.76
CA ILE A 528 -22.61 -24.26 7.07
C ILE A 528 -22.04 -23.20 6.12
N GLU A 529 -22.35 -23.20 4.82
CA GLU A 529 -21.89 -22.14 3.91
C GLU A 529 -22.71 -20.85 4.02
N ALA A 530 -24.02 -20.93 4.30
CA ALA A 530 -24.88 -19.76 4.37
C ALA A 530 -24.80 -18.98 5.70
N HIS A 531 -24.14 -19.46 6.76
CA HIS A 531 -24.20 -18.80 8.07
C HIS A 531 -23.56 -17.40 8.14
N HIS A 532 -22.79 -17.00 7.12
CA HIS A 532 -22.25 -15.64 6.95
C HIS A 532 -22.62 -15.03 5.58
N ASP A 533 -23.75 -15.47 4.99
CA ASP A 533 -24.28 -15.01 3.69
C ASP A 533 -23.34 -15.17 2.46
N GLU A 534 -22.27 -15.97 2.59
CA GLU A 534 -21.35 -16.34 1.48
C GLU A 534 -22.11 -17.07 0.35
N VAL A 535 -23.15 -17.81 0.73
CA VAL A 535 -24.25 -18.28 -0.13
C VAL A 535 -25.55 -17.74 0.47
N ALA A 536 -26.42 -17.17 -0.36
CA ALA A 536 -27.71 -16.66 0.11
C ALA A 536 -28.58 -17.79 0.70
N PRO A 537 -29.12 -17.66 1.92
CA PRO A 537 -29.79 -18.75 2.62
C PRO A 537 -31.10 -19.14 1.92
N SER A 538 -31.04 -20.24 1.16
CA SER A 538 -32.15 -20.77 0.37
C SER A 538 -33.17 -21.62 1.14
N THR A 539 -32.87 -21.94 2.41
CA THR A 539 -33.66 -22.83 3.28
C THR A 539 -33.90 -22.18 4.64
N VAL A 540 -34.99 -22.55 5.33
CA VAL A 540 -35.36 -21.96 6.63
C VAL A 540 -34.36 -22.41 7.72
N GLU A 541 -33.83 -23.62 7.58
CA GLU A 541 -32.80 -24.23 8.41
C GLU A 541 -31.52 -23.38 8.46
N ALA A 542 -31.13 -22.78 7.33
CA ALA A 542 -29.97 -21.90 7.25
C ALA A 542 -30.21 -20.55 7.96
N VAL A 543 -31.38 -19.93 7.78
CA VAL A 543 -31.71 -18.68 8.48
C VAL A 543 -31.89 -18.90 9.99
N LEU A 544 -32.39 -20.07 10.41
CA LEU A 544 -32.41 -20.45 11.83
C LEU A 544 -31.01 -20.71 12.39
N THR A 545 -30.07 -21.17 11.56
CA THR A 545 -28.65 -21.32 11.95
C THR A 545 -28.00 -19.94 12.15
N GLN A 546 -28.15 -19.01 11.21
CA GLN A 546 -27.71 -17.61 11.36
C GLN A 546 -28.30 -16.95 12.62
N ALA A 547 -29.62 -17.06 12.80
CA ALA A 547 -30.31 -16.49 13.95
C ALA A 547 -29.78 -17.02 15.29
N ALA A 548 -29.43 -18.30 15.35
CA ALA A 548 -28.89 -18.92 16.56
C ALA A 548 -27.44 -18.48 16.85
N ASP A 549 -26.59 -18.35 15.83
CA ASP A 549 -25.20 -17.87 15.93
C ASP A 549 -25.14 -16.46 16.54
N SER A 550 -25.83 -15.50 15.93
CA SER A 550 -25.90 -14.12 16.45
C SER A 550 -26.59 -14.02 17.82
N CYS A 551 -27.54 -14.92 18.16
CA CYS A 551 -28.11 -15.00 19.51
C CYS A 551 -27.13 -15.54 20.58
N SER A 552 -26.16 -16.37 20.18
CA SER A 552 -25.08 -16.84 21.04
C SER A 552 -23.99 -15.78 21.19
N GLY A 553 -23.55 -15.18 20.07
CA GLY A 553 -22.50 -14.15 20.03
C GLY A 553 -22.88 -12.82 20.69
N GLY A 554 -24.15 -12.39 20.63
CA GLY A 554 -24.60 -11.06 21.05
C GLY A 554 -24.59 -10.72 22.55
N ARG A 555 -24.03 -11.57 23.43
CA ARG A 555 -24.17 -11.46 24.89
C ARG A 555 -23.21 -10.43 25.52
N PRO A 556 -23.70 -9.43 26.29
CA PRO A 556 -22.84 -8.41 26.90
C PRO A 556 -21.90 -8.97 27.98
N GLY A 557 -20.59 -8.71 27.84
CA GLY A 557 -19.58 -8.98 28.88
C GLY A 557 -18.14 -9.15 28.40
N ALA A 558 -17.91 -9.43 27.12
CA ALA A 558 -16.65 -9.98 26.61
C ALA A 558 -15.61 -8.96 26.04
N ARG A 559 -15.53 -7.71 26.52
CA ARG A 559 -14.71 -6.66 25.86
C ARG A 559 -13.67 -5.97 26.75
N ARG A 560 -12.43 -5.88 26.23
CA ARG A 560 -11.34 -4.98 26.67
C ARG A 560 -10.55 -4.52 25.44
N GLU A 561 -10.74 -3.26 25.02
CA GLU A 561 -10.31 -2.75 23.70
C GLU A 561 -8.79 -2.53 23.53
N SER A 562 -7.99 -2.59 24.59
CA SER A 562 -6.58 -2.16 24.56
C SER A 562 -5.61 -3.09 23.83
N LEU A 563 -5.99 -4.33 23.54
CA LEU A 563 -5.12 -5.35 22.91
C LEU A 563 -5.22 -5.41 21.38
N GLU A 564 -6.30 -4.90 20.78
CA GLU A 564 -6.65 -5.11 19.37
C GLU A 564 -5.68 -4.38 18.41
N SER A 565 -5.41 -3.10 18.67
CA SER A 565 -4.47 -2.26 17.89
C SER A 565 -2.98 -2.67 17.99
N TYR A 566 -2.69 -3.69 18.81
CA TYR A 566 -1.38 -4.28 18.99
C TYR A 566 -1.26 -5.61 18.22
N VAL A 567 -2.29 -6.46 18.23
CA VAL A 567 -2.33 -7.72 17.46
C VAL A 567 -2.29 -7.46 15.96
N GLN A 568 -3.16 -6.59 15.43
CA GLN A 568 -3.18 -6.25 13.99
C GLN A 568 -1.85 -5.71 13.46
N ARG A 569 -1.02 -5.14 14.36
CA ARG A 569 0.30 -4.60 14.04
C ARG A 569 1.34 -5.72 13.91
N LEU A 570 1.28 -6.73 14.77
CA LEU A 570 2.14 -7.92 14.68
C LEU A 570 1.83 -8.72 13.41
N GLU A 571 0.55 -8.99 13.16
CA GLU A 571 0.08 -9.71 11.96
C GLU A 571 0.58 -9.04 10.67
N ARG A 572 0.55 -7.70 10.60
CA ARG A 572 1.03 -6.97 9.43
C ARG A 572 2.56 -7.00 9.27
N ILE A 573 3.31 -6.98 10.36
CA ILE A 573 4.79 -7.18 10.33
C ILE A 573 5.13 -8.57 9.80
N GLU A 574 4.43 -9.61 10.27
CA GLU A 574 4.67 -10.99 9.83
C GLU A 574 4.26 -11.23 8.37
N ALA A 575 3.16 -10.61 7.91
CA ALA A 575 2.71 -10.67 6.51
C ALA A 575 3.73 -10.06 5.54
N ILE A 576 4.30 -8.88 5.85
CA ILE A 576 5.33 -8.21 5.02
C ILE A 576 6.53 -9.12 4.75
N ALA A 577 6.99 -9.85 5.77
CA ALA A 577 8.10 -10.80 5.61
C ALA A 577 7.67 -12.12 4.96
N SER A 578 6.48 -12.64 5.28
CA SER A 578 5.98 -13.92 4.74
C SER A 578 5.68 -13.86 3.23
N ALA A 579 5.42 -12.65 2.69
CA ALA A 579 5.25 -12.43 1.26
C ALA A 579 6.56 -12.51 0.44
N LYS A 580 7.73 -12.60 1.09
CA LYS A 580 9.03 -12.65 0.41
C LYS A 580 9.38 -14.07 -0.06
N LYS A 581 9.90 -14.18 -1.28
CA LYS A 581 10.29 -15.45 -1.89
C LYS A 581 11.39 -16.16 -1.07
N GLY A 582 11.25 -17.46 -0.86
CA GLY A 582 12.24 -18.30 -0.15
C GLY A 582 12.08 -18.34 1.38
N VAL A 583 11.19 -17.51 1.94
CA VAL A 583 10.78 -17.61 3.34
C VAL A 583 9.94 -18.87 3.57
N GLU A 584 10.15 -19.52 4.72
CA GLU A 584 9.35 -20.66 5.17
C GLU A 584 8.45 -20.28 6.36
N LYS A 585 9.00 -19.56 7.34
CA LYS A 585 8.29 -19.14 8.56
C LYS A 585 8.77 -17.77 9.02
N VAL A 586 7.90 -17.02 9.68
CA VAL A 586 8.21 -15.71 10.28
C VAL A 586 7.73 -15.70 11.74
N PHE A 587 8.46 -15.02 12.60
CA PHE A 587 8.14 -14.86 14.03
C PHE A 587 8.43 -13.42 14.48
N ALA A 588 7.39 -12.64 14.79
CA ALA A 588 7.49 -11.35 15.45
C ALA A 588 7.68 -11.55 16.96
N MET A 589 8.90 -11.27 17.43
CA MET A 589 9.33 -11.40 18.82
C MET A 589 9.44 -10.02 19.50
N GLN A 590 9.59 -10.01 20.82
CA GLN A 590 9.76 -8.79 21.63
C GLN A 590 8.75 -7.69 21.29
N ALA A 591 7.45 -8.00 21.26
CA ALA A 591 6.38 -7.05 20.92
C ALA A 591 6.52 -6.39 19.53
N GLY A 592 7.12 -7.11 18.57
CA GLY A 592 7.41 -6.62 17.22
C GLY A 592 8.70 -5.82 17.12
N ARG A 593 9.54 -5.78 18.17
CA ARG A 593 10.87 -5.14 18.16
C ARG A 593 11.97 -6.05 17.61
N GLU A 594 11.71 -7.35 17.47
CA GLU A 594 12.59 -8.30 16.79
C GLU A 594 11.74 -9.15 15.84
N LEU A 595 12.25 -9.44 14.65
CA LEU A 595 11.55 -10.23 13.64
C LEU A 595 12.49 -11.30 13.10
N ARG A 596 12.15 -12.57 13.32
CA ARG A 596 12.94 -13.70 12.83
C ARG A 596 12.29 -14.29 11.59
N VAL A 597 13.06 -14.43 10.52
CA VAL A 597 12.61 -14.91 9.22
C VAL A 597 13.39 -16.19 8.89
N MET A 598 12.75 -17.34 8.99
CA MET A 598 13.35 -18.62 8.58
C MET A 598 13.25 -18.76 7.06
N VAL A 599 14.36 -19.07 6.41
CA VAL A 599 14.45 -19.28 4.96
C VAL A 599 14.87 -20.70 4.61
N LYS A 600 14.36 -21.20 3.48
CA LYS A 600 14.69 -22.54 2.98
C LYS A 600 16.14 -22.59 2.48
N PRO A 601 17.03 -23.40 3.08
CA PRO A 601 18.46 -23.41 2.75
C PRO A 601 18.79 -23.75 1.29
N GLU A 602 17.86 -24.36 0.58
CA GLU A 602 17.95 -24.80 -0.82
C GLU A 602 17.56 -23.70 -1.83
N THR A 603 16.93 -22.61 -1.36
CA THR A 603 16.37 -21.56 -2.24
C THR A 603 16.81 -20.13 -1.89
N VAL A 604 17.55 -19.96 -0.80
CA VAL A 604 18.10 -18.68 -0.36
C VAL A 604 19.55 -18.90 0.09
N ASP A 605 20.51 -18.23 -0.53
CA ASP A 605 21.91 -18.28 -0.08
C ASP A 605 22.23 -17.28 1.05
N ASP A 606 23.46 -17.31 1.57
CA ASP A 606 23.87 -16.46 2.69
C ASP A 606 23.94 -14.95 2.35
N LEU A 607 24.05 -14.60 1.06
CA LEU A 607 24.03 -13.23 0.55
C LEU A 607 22.58 -12.76 0.35
N GLU A 608 21.73 -13.59 -0.26
CA GLU A 608 20.30 -13.35 -0.39
C GLU A 608 19.63 -13.19 0.98
N ALA A 609 20.05 -13.97 1.98
CA ALA A 609 19.60 -13.80 3.37
C ALA A 609 19.89 -12.41 3.94
N HIS A 610 21.04 -11.81 3.62
CA HIS A 610 21.38 -10.44 4.02
C HIS A 610 20.58 -9.37 3.24
N VAL A 611 20.29 -9.61 1.96
CA VAL A 611 19.43 -8.72 1.15
C VAL A 611 18.00 -8.74 1.69
N LEU A 612 17.45 -9.93 1.92
CA LEU A 612 16.11 -10.16 2.45
C LEU A 612 15.91 -9.48 3.82
N ALA A 613 16.87 -9.60 4.73
CA ALA A 613 16.83 -8.93 6.04
C ALA A 613 16.70 -7.40 5.89
N ARG A 614 17.40 -6.82 4.91
CA ARG A 614 17.37 -5.39 4.59
C ARG A 614 16.06 -4.96 3.94
N GLU A 615 15.55 -5.73 2.97
CA GLU A 615 14.26 -5.43 2.33
C GLU A 615 13.11 -5.44 3.32
N VAL A 616 13.02 -6.47 4.16
CA VAL A 616 11.96 -6.61 5.15
C VAL A 616 12.04 -5.47 6.18
N ALA A 617 13.23 -5.11 6.66
CA ALA A 617 13.40 -3.98 7.58
C ALA A 617 12.93 -2.65 6.95
N LYS A 618 13.34 -2.38 5.70
CA LYS A 618 12.96 -1.17 4.97
C LYS A 618 11.45 -1.11 4.69
N GLN A 619 10.84 -2.24 4.31
CA GLN A 619 9.41 -2.29 4.01
C GLN A 619 8.55 -2.11 5.28
N ILE A 620 9.01 -2.59 6.44
CA ILE A 620 8.38 -2.30 7.74
C ILE A 620 8.50 -0.81 8.10
N GLU A 621 9.65 -0.18 7.84
CA GLU A 621 9.86 1.26 8.06
C GLU A 621 8.98 2.13 7.14
N GLU A 622 8.70 1.67 5.92
CA GLU A 622 7.85 2.39 4.94
C GLU A 622 6.34 2.15 5.14
N GLU A 623 5.91 0.97 5.60
CA GLU A 623 4.48 0.64 5.78
C GLU A 623 3.94 0.88 7.19
N LEU A 624 4.78 0.94 8.24
CA LEU A 624 4.32 0.89 9.65
C LEU A 624 5.03 1.90 10.57
N THR A 625 4.26 2.86 11.07
CA THR A 625 4.75 3.82 12.10
C THR A 625 5.01 3.13 13.44
N TYR A 626 6.28 2.84 13.76
CA TYR A 626 6.67 2.08 14.95
C TYR A 626 7.47 2.92 15.97
N PRO A 627 7.13 2.89 17.28
CA PRO A 627 7.87 3.62 18.31
C PRO A 627 9.16 2.88 18.72
N GLY A 628 10.22 3.06 17.92
CA GLY A 628 11.57 2.53 18.15
C GLY A 628 12.06 1.66 16.99
N GLN A 629 13.22 1.02 17.18
CA GLN A 629 13.82 0.16 16.15
C GLN A 629 13.23 -1.25 16.15
N VAL A 630 13.11 -1.83 14.95
CA VAL A 630 12.73 -3.24 14.73
C VAL A 630 13.94 -3.99 14.17
N ARG A 631 14.37 -5.06 14.85
CA ARG A 631 15.54 -5.87 14.48
C ARG A 631 15.12 -7.07 13.63
N VAL A 632 15.26 -6.98 12.31
CA VAL A 632 15.07 -8.13 11.42
C VAL A 632 16.30 -9.04 11.43
N THR A 633 16.08 -10.34 11.58
CA THR A 633 17.12 -11.39 11.59
C THR A 633 16.67 -12.54 10.70
N VAL A 634 17.36 -12.76 9.58
CA VAL A 634 17.13 -13.95 8.74
C VAL A 634 17.93 -15.13 9.30
N ILE A 635 17.30 -16.30 9.38
CA ILE A 635 17.89 -17.53 9.89
C ILE A 635 17.81 -18.61 8.81
N ARG A 636 18.98 -19.13 8.42
CA ARG A 636 19.14 -20.27 7.52
C ARG A 636 19.74 -21.41 8.33
N GLU A 637 18.98 -22.47 8.58
CA GLU A 637 19.42 -23.63 9.35
C GLU A 637 19.22 -24.91 8.53
N SER A 638 20.25 -25.76 8.48
CA SER A 638 20.17 -27.09 7.87
C SER A 638 20.60 -28.12 8.91
N ARG A 639 19.84 -29.23 9.01
CA ARG A 639 20.08 -30.31 9.98
C ARG A 639 20.24 -31.63 9.23
N ALA A 640 21.37 -32.29 9.44
CA ALA A 640 21.59 -33.67 9.04
C ALA A 640 21.77 -34.54 10.30
N THR A 641 21.10 -35.67 10.35
CA THR A 641 21.16 -36.63 11.46
C THR A 641 21.34 -38.04 10.92
N GLU A 642 22.31 -38.76 11.46
CA GLU A 642 22.64 -40.13 11.09
C GLU A 642 22.78 -40.97 12.36
N ILE A 643 22.29 -42.22 12.32
CA ILE A 643 22.25 -43.11 13.49
C ILE A 643 23.21 -44.27 13.24
N ALA A 644 24.36 -44.23 13.93
CA ALA A 644 25.27 -45.37 14.01
C ALA A 644 24.59 -46.56 14.73
N ARG A 645 24.93 -47.78 14.32
CA ARG A 645 24.50 -49.05 14.92
C ARG A 645 25.70 -49.81 15.47
#